data_AF-A0A1F4YCN4-F1
#
_entry.id   AF-A0A1F4YCN4-F1
#
_cell.length_a   1.000
_cell.length_b   1.000
_cell.length_c   1.000
_cell.angle_alpha   90.00
_cell.angle_beta   90.00
_cell.angle_gamma   90.00
#
_symmetry.space_group_name_H-M   'P 1'
#
loop_
_entity.id
_entity.type
_entity.pdbx_description
1 polymer ?
#
loop_
_entity_poly.entity_id
_entity_poly.type
_entity_poly.pdbx_seq_one_letter_code
_entity_poly.pdbx_strand_id
1 'polypeptide(L)'
;MADLKGTPNQALLGATIGFFSGFAAVALFGPTAGRFQDVLKLDPVLIGFLIAMPSLSGSLLRIPFSAWVDTAGGRKPFIVLLLLSILGMLGLFLVVHFLYPEKLTPNLYPLLLLLGLLCGCGIATFSVGISQVSYWFPQKRQGSALGAYGGIGNLAPGIFSFALPIALTSWGLAGSYLAWLLFLIIGTLLYVLITRNSYYFQLIKKGHGASEARRLAGERSQELFPTGKVRESLRISASIWKTWALVGIYFATFGGFIALTAWLPTYWKSFHEVSAVTAGMLTALYSILASVMRVAGGTIADRLGGERTIMLSLTVMLVGAVLMATTGNFNLSIAAEIILAMGMGITNAAVFKLVPQEVPQAVGATAGWVGGLGAFGGFAIPPVMSLFVSGLGKKGYISGFLVFVALAAIGILLAWILERARQKEIAAVSVRNLSFRERKAERGSSGGRIVTITISTGLLFSVIVLMPGVGAYRLPGNQKGYEPNQPIDFSHRLHAGEMQIPCLYCHSSAETSRYAGIPTAGTCMNCHKFVTAALGAVRAEDELAAKENRDPRRVVSLELKKLYQALGLDENLNRGSAADSRPIEWTKVHNVPDFVYFNHSSHVNVDVACQTCHGPVETMERVRQVESLSMGWCVNCHRDANTNGLNGRAVKASIDCAACHF
;
A
#
# COMPACT_ATOMS: atom_id res chain seq x y z
N MET A 1 -27.47 22.29 -37.58
CA MET A 1 -26.28 21.45 -37.27
C MET A 1 -24.99 22.24 -36.97
N ALA A 2 -24.95 23.56 -37.14
CA ALA A 2 -23.73 24.39 -37.02
C ALA A 2 -23.24 24.69 -35.58
N ASP A 3 -23.86 24.12 -34.55
CA ASP A 3 -23.67 24.58 -33.15
C ASP A 3 -23.21 23.45 -32.19
N LEU A 4 -22.60 22.39 -32.72
CA LEU A 4 -21.93 21.35 -31.92
C LEU A 4 -20.44 21.71 -31.77
N LYS A 5 -19.96 21.76 -30.53
CA LYS A 5 -18.60 22.25 -30.18
C LYS A 5 -17.71 21.11 -29.69
N GLY A 6 -16.41 21.22 -29.92
CA GLY A 6 -15.43 20.26 -29.41
C GLY A 6 -14.94 19.26 -30.45
N THR A 7 -13.74 18.75 -30.22
CA THR A 7 -13.10 17.69 -31.03
C THR A 7 -12.65 16.53 -30.16
N PRO A 8 -12.43 15.33 -30.74
CA PRO A 8 -11.87 14.19 -30.00
C PRO A 8 -10.54 14.52 -29.31
N ASN A 9 -9.66 15.27 -29.98
CA ASN A 9 -8.37 15.67 -29.42
C ASN A 9 -8.53 16.63 -28.23
N GLN A 10 -9.49 17.55 -28.27
CA GLN A 10 -9.80 18.40 -27.10
C GLN A 10 -10.34 17.59 -25.94
N ALA A 11 -11.19 16.59 -26.22
CA ALA A 11 -11.71 15.70 -25.17
C ALA A 11 -10.61 14.84 -24.54
N LEU A 12 -9.68 14.33 -25.36
CA LEU A 12 -8.50 13.59 -24.91
C LEU A 12 -7.57 14.48 -24.08
N LEU A 13 -7.12 15.61 -24.64
CA LEU A 13 -6.22 16.54 -23.96
C LEU A 13 -6.81 17.03 -22.64
N GLY A 14 -8.07 17.46 -22.67
CA GLY A 14 -8.79 17.93 -21.50
C GLY A 14 -8.87 16.84 -20.43
N ALA A 15 -9.35 15.64 -20.77
CA ALA A 15 -9.42 14.52 -19.83
C ALA A 15 -8.04 14.17 -19.25
N THR A 16 -6.99 14.13 -20.08
CA THR A 16 -5.62 13.83 -19.65
C THR A 16 -5.10 14.86 -18.66
N ILE A 17 -5.27 16.16 -18.93
CA ILE A 17 -4.90 17.23 -17.99
C ILE A 17 -5.66 17.09 -16.68
N GLY A 18 -6.99 16.92 -16.76
CA GLY A 18 -7.82 16.77 -15.57
C GLY A 18 -7.41 15.56 -14.72
N PHE A 19 -7.13 14.41 -15.35
CA PHE A 19 -6.73 13.21 -14.64
C PHE A 19 -5.31 13.34 -14.06
N PHE A 20 -4.36 13.85 -14.85
CA PHE A 20 -3.00 14.12 -14.39
C PHE A 20 -3.00 15.04 -13.17
N SER A 21 -3.75 16.15 -13.22
CA SER A 21 -3.86 17.09 -12.09
C SER A 21 -4.58 16.49 -10.89
N GLY A 22 -5.67 15.76 -11.10
CA GLY A 22 -6.38 15.06 -10.03
C GLY A 22 -5.52 14.00 -9.33
N PHE A 23 -4.71 13.26 -10.08
CA PHE A 23 -3.85 12.22 -9.52
C PHE A 23 -2.60 12.79 -8.85
N ALA A 24 -2.00 13.83 -9.45
CA ALA A 24 -0.88 14.59 -8.89
C ALA A 24 -1.19 15.15 -7.50
N ALA A 25 -2.39 15.71 -7.32
CA ALA A 25 -2.85 16.25 -6.05
C ALA A 25 -2.73 15.21 -4.92
N VAL A 26 -3.12 13.96 -5.18
CA VAL A 26 -3.10 12.89 -4.18
C VAL A 26 -1.69 12.36 -3.90
N ALA A 27 -0.77 12.45 -4.85
CA ALA A 27 0.60 11.96 -4.69
C ALA A 27 1.35 12.62 -3.53
N LEU A 28 0.96 13.84 -3.12
CA LEU A 28 1.49 14.51 -1.94
C LEU A 28 1.15 13.78 -0.64
N PHE A 29 -0.06 13.22 -0.53
CA PHE A 29 -0.65 12.82 0.74
C PHE A 29 0.06 11.63 1.40
N GLY A 30 0.41 10.61 0.62
CA GLY A 30 1.04 9.39 1.15
C GLY A 30 2.38 9.68 1.86
N PRO A 31 3.35 10.34 1.19
CA PRO A 31 4.64 10.63 1.81
C PRO A 31 4.59 11.70 2.91
N THR A 32 3.62 12.62 2.89
CA THR A 32 3.48 13.62 3.96
C THR A 32 2.71 13.10 5.18
N ALA A 33 1.96 11.99 5.06
CA ALA A 33 1.16 11.46 6.14
C ALA A 33 1.98 11.18 7.41
N GLY A 34 3.22 10.70 7.27
CA GLY A 34 4.13 10.46 8.40
C GLY A 34 4.40 11.71 9.26
N ARG A 35 4.34 12.91 8.69
CA ARG A 35 4.46 14.16 9.45
C ARG A 35 3.30 14.37 10.43
N PHE A 36 2.11 13.88 10.09
CA PHE A 36 0.97 13.91 11.00
C PHE A 36 1.11 12.86 12.10
N GLN A 37 1.77 11.73 11.83
CA GLN A 37 1.99 10.68 12.82
C GLN A 37 2.76 11.20 14.04
N ASP A 38 3.85 11.94 13.81
CA ASP A 38 4.71 12.47 14.87
C ASP A 38 3.96 13.47 15.77
N VAL A 39 3.15 14.35 15.16
CA VAL A 39 2.42 15.42 15.88
C VAL A 39 1.18 14.89 16.59
N LEU A 40 0.40 14.05 15.91
CA LEU A 40 -0.85 13.49 16.45
C LEU A 40 -0.63 12.23 17.28
N LYS A 41 0.62 11.73 17.35
CA LYS A 41 0.99 10.46 18.00
C LYS A 41 0.11 9.30 17.55
N LEU A 42 -0.15 9.23 16.23
CA LEU A 42 -0.99 8.18 15.66
C LEU A 42 -0.28 6.83 15.74
N ASP A 43 -1.03 5.80 16.14
CA ASP A 43 -0.53 4.44 16.02
C ASP A 43 -0.39 4.02 14.54
N PRO A 44 0.36 2.92 14.24
CA PRO A 44 0.57 2.43 12.87
C PRO A 44 -0.72 2.12 12.10
N VAL A 45 -1.80 1.79 12.81
CA VAL A 45 -3.11 1.45 12.23
C VAL A 45 -3.80 2.72 11.73
N LEU A 46 -3.87 3.75 12.59
CA LEU A 46 -4.51 5.01 12.29
C LEU A 46 -3.80 5.75 11.15
N ILE A 47 -2.46 5.73 11.13
CA ILE A 47 -1.71 6.30 10.01
C ILE A 47 -1.91 5.48 8.72
N GLY A 48 -1.98 4.15 8.82
CA GLY A 48 -2.30 3.27 7.70
C GLY A 48 -3.67 3.56 7.09
N PHE A 49 -4.70 3.73 7.92
CA PHE A 49 -6.03 4.17 7.47
C PHE A 49 -5.97 5.52 6.79
N LEU A 50 -5.26 6.49 7.38
CA LEU A 50 -5.12 7.82 6.81
C LEU A 50 -4.53 7.75 5.40
N ILE A 51 -3.39 7.08 5.22
CA ILE A 51 -2.73 6.87 3.92
C ILE A 51 -3.63 6.13 2.92
N ALA A 52 -4.49 5.21 3.38
CA ALA A 52 -5.37 4.43 2.53
C ALA A 52 -6.61 5.20 2.04
N MET A 53 -7.06 6.25 2.72
CA MET A 53 -8.32 6.95 2.40
C MET A 53 -8.40 7.49 0.96
N PRO A 54 -7.36 8.14 0.39
CA PRO A 54 -7.43 8.60 -0.99
C PRO A 54 -7.56 7.47 -2.01
N SER A 55 -6.91 6.33 -1.76
CA SER A 55 -7.01 5.13 -2.61
C SER A 55 -8.38 4.48 -2.52
N LEU A 56 -9.00 4.51 -1.33
CA LEU A 56 -10.34 3.99 -1.08
C LEU A 56 -11.40 4.76 -1.90
N SER A 57 -11.48 6.09 -1.75
CA SER A 57 -12.40 6.90 -2.55
C SER A 57 -12.04 6.88 -4.04
N GLY A 58 -10.74 6.90 -4.35
CA GLY A 58 -10.21 6.80 -5.71
C GLY A 58 -10.62 5.52 -6.44
N SER A 59 -10.90 4.43 -5.71
CA SER A 59 -11.36 3.14 -6.27
C SER A 59 -12.88 3.02 -6.26
N LEU A 60 -13.52 3.29 -5.12
CA LEU A 60 -14.98 3.10 -4.96
C LEU A 60 -15.80 4.09 -5.79
N LEU A 61 -15.39 5.37 -5.84
CA LEU A 61 -16.14 6.40 -6.57
C LEU A 61 -16.08 6.21 -8.09
N ARG A 62 -15.11 5.43 -8.61
CA ARG A 62 -15.04 5.09 -10.04
C ARG A 62 -16.31 4.45 -10.56
N ILE A 63 -16.96 3.61 -9.75
CA ILE A 63 -18.13 2.84 -10.13
C ILE A 63 -19.33 3.77 -10.41
N PRO A 64 -19.84 4.54 -9.42
CA PRO A 64 -20.99 5.42 -9.66
C PRO A 64 -20.67 6.60 -10.58
N PHE A 65 -19.48 7.21 -10.48
CA PHE A 65 -19.15 8.38 -11.31
C PHE A 65 -18.89 8.03 -12.77
N SER A 66 -18.29 6.88 -13.06
CA SER A 66 -18.13 6.46 -14.46
C SER A 66 -19.47 6.04 -15.06
N ALA A 67 -20.31 5.32 -14.33
CA ALA A 67 -21.69 5.04 -14.77
C ALA A 67 -22.53 6.32 -14.97
N TRP A 68 -22.23 7.40 -14.23
CA TRP A 68 -22.87 8.70 -14.42
C TRP A 68 -22.57 9.31 -15.81
N VAL A 69 -21.41 9.00 -16.40
CA VAL A 69 -21.04 9.45 -17.75
C VAL A 69 -22.07 9.02 -18.78
N ASP A 70 -22.62 7.81 -18.65
CA ASP A 70 -23.60 7.25 -19.59
C ASP A 70 -24.92 8.07 -19.63
N THR A 71 -25.16 8.91 -18.63
CA THR A 71 -26.37 9.74 -18.55
C THR A 71 -26.10 11.23 -18.75
N ALA A 72 -25.02 11.76 -18.17
CA ALA A 72 -24.75 13.21 -18.16
C ALA A 72 -23.61 13.64 -19.11
N GLY A 73 -22.97 12.69 -19.78
CA GLY A 73 -21.67 12.89 -20.42
C GLY A 73 -20.54 13.03 -19.39
N GLY A 74 -19.29 13.03 -19.87
CA GLY A 74 -18.12 12.99 -18.99
C GLY A 74 -17.88 14.29 -18.22
N ARG A 75 -18.27 15.44 -18.78
CA ARG A 75 -17.87 16.75 -18.26
C ARG A 75 -18.35 16.98 -16.82
N LYS A 76 -19.62 16.69 -16.52
CA LYS A 76 -20.22 16.93 -15.19
C LYS A 76 -19.61 16.04 -14.08
N PRO A 77 -19.62 14.69 -14.19
CA PRO A 77 -18.99 13.83 -13.19
C PRO A 77 -17.52 14.16 -12.94
N PHE A 78 -16.77 14.47 -13.99
CA PHE A 78 -15.35 14.79 -13.88
C PHE A 78 -15.11 16.08 -13.09
N ILE A 79 -15.85 17.16 -13.40
CA ILE A 79 -15.74 18.44 -12.66
C ILE A 79 -16.09 18.24 -11.20
N VAL A 80 -17.16 17.50 -10.89
CA VAL A 80 -17.54 17.25 -9.50
C VAL A 80 -16.42 16.55 -8.74
N LEU A 81 -15.79 15.53 -9.32
CA LEU A 81 -14.65 14.85 -8.69
C LEU A 81 -13.45 15.77 -8.48
N LEU A 82 -13.13 16.63 -9.45
CA LEU A 82 -12.04 17.60 -9.31
C LEU A 82 -12.35 18.66 -8.25
N LEU A 83 -13.59 19.16 -8.17
CA LEU A 83 -14.01 20.11 -7.15
C LEU A 83 -13.96 19.50 -5.74
N LEU A 84 -14.37 18.23 -5.60
CA LEU A 84 -14.24 17.50 -4.33
C LEU A 84 -12.77 17.30 -3.94
N SER A 85 -11.90 17.02 -4.92
CA SER A 85 -10.46 16.93 -4.69
C SER A 85 -9.85 18.29 -4.29
N ILE A 86 -10.28 19.40 -4.92
CA ILE A 86 -9.90 20.76 -4.53
C ILE A 86 -10.35 21.06 -3.11
N LEU A 87 -11.58 20.69 -2.73
CA LEU A 87 -12.08 20.89 -1.38
C LEU A 87 -11.24 20.12 -0.35
N GLY A 88 -10.89 18.86 -0.65
CA GLY A 88 -10.00 18.06 0.19
C GLY A 88 -8.62 18.69 0.34
N MET A 89 -8.00 19.10 -0.78
CA MET A 89 -6.66 19.68 -0.79
C MET A 89 -6.62 21.07 -0.12
N LEU A 90 -7.64 21.88 -0.33
CA LEU A 90 -7.82 23.16 0.35
C LEU A 90 -7.94 22.94 1.86
N GLY A 91 -8.78 22.00 2.29
CA GLY A 91 -8.92 21.68 3.71
C GLY A 91 -7.60 21.21 4.33
N LEU A 92 -6.83 20.37 3.64
CA LEU A 92 -5.50 19.95 4.13
C LEU A 92 -4.52 21.11 4.19
N PHE A 93 -4.49 21.96 3.16
CA PHE A 93 -3.67 23.18 3.18
C PHE A 93 -4.03 24.06 4.37
N LEU A 94 -5.32 24.31 4.64
CA LEU A 94 -5.77 25.12 5.77
C LEU A 94 -5.38 24.49 7.11
N VAL A 95 -5.55 23.18 7.27
CA VAL A 95 -5.13 22.47 8.49
C VAL A 95 -3.62 22.57 8.69
N VAL A 96 -2.84 22.33 7.64
CA VAL A 96 -1.37 22.40 7.71
C VAL A 96 -0.88 23.84 7.93
N HIS A 97 -1.54 24.83 7.33
CA HIS A 97 -1.09 26.22 7.42
C HIS A 97 -1.43 26.87 8.77
N PHE A 98 -2.63 26.60 9.31
CA PHE A 98 -3.11 27.25 10.52
C PHE A 98 -2.95 26.43 11.79
N LEU A 99 -2.90 25.10 11.67
CA LEU A 99 -2.94 24.20 12.83
C LEU A 99 -1.63 23.42 13.04
N TYR A 100 -0.90 23.09 11.97
CA TYR A 100 0.36 22.34 12.10
C TYR A 100 1.55 23.27 12.42
N PRO A 101 2.50 22.86 13.29
CA PRO A 101 2.46 21.64 14.11
C PRO A 101 1.71 21.83 15.45
N GLU A 102 1.71 23.03 16.03
CA GLU A 102 1.42 23.23 17.45
C GLU A 102 -0.04 23.06 17.87
N LYS A 103 -1.01 23.37 17.00
CA LYS A 103 -2.44 23.35 17.31
C LYS A 103 -3.16 22.13 16.74
N LEU A 104 -2.42 21.20 16.13
CA LEU A 104 -2.96 20.00 15.53
C LEU A 104 -3.18 18.95 16.63
N THR A 105 -4.43 18.72 17.01
CA THR A 105 -4.81 17.78 18.09
C THR A 105 -5.40 16.48 17.54
N PRO A 106 -5.32 15.35 18.28
CA PRO A 106 -5.88 14.06 17.86
C PRO A 106 -7.37 14.10 17.49
N ASN A 107 -8.15 15.03 18.06
CA ASN A 107 -9.56 15.22 17.75
C ASN A 107 -9.83 15.62 16.29
N LEU A 108 -8.81 16.13 15.58
CA LEU A 108 -8.89 16.48 14.16
C LEU A 108 -8.61 15.30 13.23
N TYR A 109 -8.30 14.10 13.77
CA TYR A 109 -8.06 12.92 12.97
C TYR A 109 -9.24 12.53 12.04
N PRO A 110 -10.52 12.54 12.47
CA PRO A 110 -11.65 12.31 11.57
C PRO A 110 -11.74 13.33 10.44
N LEU A 111 -11.36 14.60 10.69
CA LEU A 111 -11.29 15.62 9.66
C LEU A 111 -10.19 15.29 8.64
N LEU A 112 -9.00 14.90 9.10
CA LEU A 112 -7.92 14.48 8.20
C LEU A 112 -8.30 13.27 7.34
N LEU A 113 -9.03 12.30 7.91
CA LEU A 113 -9.58 11.17 7.16
C LEU A 113 -10.56 11.63 6.07
N LEU A 114 -11.51 12.50 6.42
CA LEU A 114 -12.47 13.06 5.46
C LEU A 114 -11.77 13.84 4.35
N LEU A 115 -10.77 14.66 4.68
CA LEU A 115 -10.02 15.43 3.72
C LEU A 115 -9.16 14.55 2.80
N GLY A 116 -8.54 13.49 3.34
CA GLY A 116 -7.85 12.47 2.55
C GLY A 116 -8.79 11.73 1.60
N LEU A 117 -9.98 11.36 2.09
CA LEU A 117 -11.04 10.76 1.27
C LEU A 117 -11.45 11.70 0.12
N LEU A 118 -11.63 12.99 0.39
CA LEU A 118 -11.97 14.00 -0.62
C LEU A 118 -10.86 14.18 -1.66
N CYS A 119 -9.60 14.23 -1.24
CA CYS A 119 -8.46 14.30 -2.16
C CYS A 119 -8.48 13.16 -3.19
N GLY A 120 -8.76 11.93 -2.72
CA GLY A 120 -8.87 10.73 -3.55
C GLY A 120 -9.90 10.78 -4.67
N CYS A 121 -10.86 11.71 -4.64
CA CYS A 121 -11.78 11.95 -5.76
C CYS A 121 -11.02 12.25 -7.07
N GLY A 122 -9.83 12.86 -6.99
CA GLY A 122 -8.97 13.11 -8.15
C GLY A 122 -8.56 11.83 -8.87
N ILE A 123 -8.29 10.74 -8.14
CA ILE A 123 -7.95 9.41 -8.69
C ILE A 123 -9.15 8.77 -9.39
N ALA A 124 -10.36 9.01 -8.89
CA ALA A 124 -11.59 8.44 -9.46
C ALA A 124 -11.92 9.00 -10.85
N THR A 125 -11.33 10.15 -11.22
CA THR A 125 -11.50 10.75 -12.56
C THR A 125 -11.00 9.84 -13.68
N PHE A 126 -10.12 8.87 -13.37
CA PHE A 126 -9.63 7.86 -14.31
C PHE A 126 -10.77 7.16 -15.07
N SER A 127 -11.69 6.51 -14.34
CA SER A 127 -12.78 5.77 -14.99
C SER A 127 -13.77 6.69 -15.70
N VAL A 128 -13.94 7.92 -15.21
CA VAL A 128 -14.80 8.92 -15.87
C VAL A 128 -14.18 9.36 -17.21
N GLY A 129 -12.87 9.60 -17.23
CA GLY A 129 -12.16 10.01 -18.43
C GLY A 129 -12.05 8.91 -19.47
N ILE A 130 -11.89 7.64 -19.07
CA ILE A 130 -11.99 6.50 -20.00
C ILE A 130 -13.30 6.56 -20.78
N SER A 131 -14.41 6.69 -20.07
CA SER A 131 -15.75 6.69 -20.67
C SER A 131 -15.96 7.93 -21.52
N GLN A 132 -15.52 9.10 -21.02
CA GLN A 132 -15.56 10.35 -21.78
C GLN A 132 -14.82 10.25 -23.11
N VAL A 133 -13.56 9.78 -23.10
CA VAL A 133 -12.73 9.66 -24.30
C VAL A 133 -13.31 8.60 -25.24
N SER A 134 -13.81 7.48 -24.72
CA SER A 134 -14.42 6.42 -25.53
C SER A 134 -15.59 6.93 -26.37
N TYR A 135 -16.43 7.81 -25.84
CA TYR A 135 -17.56 8.40 -26.59
C TYR A 135 -17.15 9.36 -27.70
N TRP A 136 -15.89 9.79 -27.77
CA TRP A 136 -15.38 10.69 -28.81
C TRP A 136 -14.60 9.97 -29.92
N PHE A 137 -13.96 8.84 -29.61
CA PHE A 137 -13.06 8.16 -30.55
C PHE A 137 -13.73 6.94 -31.18
N PRO A 138 -13.50 6.69 -32.50
CA PRO A 138 -13.93 5.46 -33.15
C PRO A 138 -13.20 4.26 -32.56
N GLN A 139 -13.84 3.10 -32.50
CA GLN A 139 -13.32 1.89 -31.84
C GLN A 139 -11.96 1.45 -32.37
N LYS A 140 -11.63 1.75 -33.64
CA LYS A 140 -10.34 1.46 -34.26
C LYS A 140 -9.14 2.26 -33.73
N ARG A 141 -9.38 3.39 -33.04
CA ARG A 141 -8.34 4.28 -32.47
C ARG A 141 -8.44 4.42 -30.95
N GLN A 142 -9.35 3.67 -30.32
CA GLN A 142 -9.60 3.80 -28.88
C GLN A 142 -8.42 3.29 -28.06
N GLY A 143 -7.69 2.27 -28.52
CA GLY A 143 -6.50 1.79 -27.82
C GLY A 143 -5.49 2.91 -27.65
N SER A 144 -5.13 3.61 -28.73
CA SER A 144 -4.17 4.71 -28.71
C SER A 144 -4.65 5.88 -27.85
N ALA A 145 -5.92 6.27 -27.97
CA ALA A 145 -6.49 7.38 -27.22
C ALA A 145 -6.57 7.08 -25.71
N LEU A 146 -7.10 5.91 -25.32
CA LEU A 146 -7.23 5.50 -23.93
C LEU A 146 -5.88 5.13 -23.30
N GLY A 147 -4.96 4.61 -24.11
CA GLY A 147 -3.56 4.37 -23.75
C GLY A 147 -2.83 5.68 -23.43
N ALA A 148 -2.95 6.69 -24.30
CA ALA A 148 -2.39 8.03 -24.06
C ALA A 148 -3.00 8.70 -22.83
N TYR A 149 -4.34 8.69 -22.71
CA TYR A 149 -5.06 9.24 -21.57
C TYR A 149 -4.59 8.63 -20.24
N GLY A 150 -4.66 7.31 -20.13
CA GLY A 150 -4.31 6.61 -18.89
C GLY A 150 -2.80 6.60 -18.62
N GLY A 151 -1.97 6.49 -19.67
CA GLY A 151 -0.52 6.46 -19.57
C GLY A 151 0.05 7.79 -19.10
N ILE A 152 -0.31 8.89 -19.76
CA ILE A 152 0.17 10.22 -19.38
C ILE A 152 -0.33 10.58 -17.98
N GLY A 153 -1.62 10.34 -17.69
CA GLY A 153 -2.16 10.64 -16.36
C GLY A 153 -1.49 9.85 -15.23
N ASN A 154 -1.11 8.59 -15.46
CA ASN A 154 -0.40 7.75 -14.49
C ASN A 154 1.07 8.12 -14.28
N LEU A 155 1.64 9.02 -15.10
CA LEU A 155 2.99 9.55 -14.84
C LEU A 155 3.04 10.43 -13.59
N ALA A 156 1.91 11.01 -13.18
CA ALA A 156 1.85 11.95 -12.07
C ALA A 156 2.46 11.40 -10.76
N PRO A 157 2.03 10.25 -10.20
CA PRO A 157 2.64 9.71 -8.98
C PRO A 157 4.16 9.58 -9.04
N GLY A 158 4.70 9.11 -10.17
CA GLY A 158 6.15 8.96 -10.37
C GLY A 158 6.88 10.31 -10.39
N ILE A 159 6.40 11.27 -11.19
CA ILE A 159 6.98 12.61 -11.31
C ILE A 159 6.92 13.35 -9.96
N PHE A 160 5.76 13.34 -9.32
CA PHE A 160 5.57 14.08 -8.06
C PHE A 160 6.26 13.42 -6.88
N SER A 161 6.53 12.11 -6.91
CA SER A 161 7.39 11.46 -5.90
C SER A 161 8.83 11.98 -5.95
N PHE A 162 9.34 12.35 -7.13
CA PHE A 162 10.65 13.01 -7.27
C PHE A 162 10.60 14.50 -6.89
N ALA A 163 9.52 15.20 -7.25
CA ALA A 163 9.37 16.63 -6.94
C ALA A 163 9.16 16.88 -5.44
N LEU A 164 8.59 15.93 -4.72
CA LEU A 164 8.12 16.14 -3.36
C LEU A 164 9.24 16.38 -2.32
N PRO A 165 10.35 15.61 -2.27
CA PRO A 165 11.45 15.92 -1.38
C PRO A 165 11.98 17.34 -1.55
N ILE A 166 12.10 17.80 -2.80
CA ILE A 166 12.56 19.17 -3.13
C ILE A 166 11.54 20.19 -2.61
N ALA A 167 10.25 19.99 -2.89
CA ALA A 167 9.20 20.89 -2.42
C ALA A 167 9.15 20.97 -0.88
N LEU A 168 9.28 19.85 -0.18
CA LEU A 168 9.27 19.81 1.28
C LEU A 168 10.48 20.50 1.90
N THR A 169 11.67 20.35 1.30
CA THR A 169 12.89 21.01 1.79
C THR A 169 12.88 22.51 1.48
N SER A 170 12.43 22.91 0.28
CA SER A 170 12.48 24.32 -0.16
C SER A 170 11.31 25.16 0.33
N TRP A 171 10.10 24.60 0.40
CA TRP A 171 8.86 25.35 0.69
C TRP A 171 8.14 24.88 1.95
N GLY A 172 8.67 23.87 2.64
CA GLY A 172 8.03 23.28 3.81
C GLY A 172 6.73 22.55 3.49
N LEU A 173 6.07 22.04 4.55
CA LEU A 173 4.84 21.26 4.41
C LEU A 173 3.68 22.11 3.88
N ALA A 174 3.42 23.27 4.49
CA ALA A 174 2.34 24.18 4.08
C ALA A 174 2.52 24.70 2.64
N GLY A 175 3.74 25.10 2.28
CA GLY A 175 4.04 25.55 0.91
C GLY A 175 3.87 24.45 -0.12
N SER A 176 4.22 23.20 0.21
CA SER A 176 3.99 22.05 -0.66
C SER A 176 2.49 21.78 -0.89
N TYR A 177 1.67 21.82 0.17
CA TYR A 177 0.22 21.69 0.04
C TYR A 177 -0.40 22.84 -0.78
N LEU A 178 0.08 24.07 -0.62
CA LEU A 178 -0.37 25.21 -1.42
C LEU A 178 -0.02 25.01 -2.90
N ALA A 179 1.21 24.60 -3.22
CA ALA A 179 1.64 24.36 -4.59
C ALA A 179 0.79 23.29 -5.28
N TRP A 180 0.47 22.19 -4.59
CA TRP A 180 -0.38 21.12 -5.11
C TRP A 180 -1.83 21.57 -5.27
N LEU A 181 -2.36 22.39 -4.35
CA LEU A 181 -3.68 23.00 -4.47
C LEU A 181 -3.77 23.88 -5.71
N LEU A 182 -2.81 24.79 -5.91
CA LEU A 182 -2.77 25.67 -7.07
C LEU A 182 -2.64 24.88 -8.38
N PHE A 183 -1.78 23.86 -8.40
CA PHE A 183 -1.64 22.96 -9.54
C PHE A 183 -2.97 22.27 -9.89
N LEU A 184 -3.69 21.76 -8.89
CA LEU A 184 -5.00 21.13 -9.08
C LEU A 184 -6.06 22.13 -9.57
N ILE A 185 -6.09 23.35 -9.03
CA ILE A 185 -7.01 24.40 -9.48
C ILE A 185 -6.74 24.76 -10.94
N ILE A 186 -5.47 25.01 -11.31
CA ILE A 186 -5.07 25.34 -12.68
C ILE A 186 -5.46 24.20 -13.62
N GLY A 187 -5.15 22.95 -13.27
CA GLY A 187 -5.53 21.78 -14.06
C GLY A 187 -7.04 21.65 -14.24
N THR A 188 -7.81 21.95 -13.19
CA THR A 188 -9.28 21.93 -13.23
C THR A 188 -9.83 23.05 -14.12
N LEU A 189 -9.27 24.25 -14.07
CA LEU A 189 -9.62 25.35 -14.95
C LEU A 189 -9.33 25.00 -16.42
N LEU A 190 -8.13 24.49 -16.70
CA LEU A 190 -7.76 24.02 -18.04
C LEU A 190 -8.72 22.93 -18.54
N TYR A 191 -9.06 21.96 -17.69
CA TYR A 191 -10.06 20.94 -18.00
C TYR A 191 -11.40 21.55 -18.40
N VAL A 192 -11.92 22.51 -17.62
CA VAL A 192 -13.21 23.18 -17.86
C VAL A 192 -13.21 23.98 -19.17
N LEU A 193 -12.09 24.64 -19.49
CA LEU A 193 -11.94 25.46 -20.69
C LEU A 193 -11.84 24.61 -21.95
N ILE A 194 -11.06 23.53 -21.92
CA ILE A 194 -10.76 22.69 -23.09
C ILE A 194 -11.88 21.69 -23.39
N THR A 195 -12.40 21.00 -22.36
CA THR A 195 -13.18 19.77 -22.54
C THR A 195 -14.61 20.03 -23.01
N ARG A 196 -15.15 19.23 -23.93
CA ARG A 196 -16.60 19.23 -24.28
C ARG A 196 -17.19 17.83 -24.17
N ASN A 197 -18.50 17.72 -23.95
CA ASN A 197 -19.23 16.46 -24.02
C ASN A 197 -19.34 15.99 -25.48
N SER A 198 -19.41 14.68 -25.74
CA SER A 198 -19.55 14.16 -27.11
C SER A 198 -20.83 14.63 -27.79
N TYR A 199 -20.87 14.51 -29.12
CA TYR A 199 -21.94 15.06 -29.96
C TYR A 199 -23.33 14.59 -29.50
N TYR A 200 -23.47 13.30 -29.18
CA TYR A 200 -24.72 12.74 -28.64
C TYR A 200 -25.24 13.50 -27.42
N PHE A 201 -24.41 13.69 -26.39
CA PHE A 201 -24.85 14.37 -25.16
C PHE A 201 -25.17 15.86 -25.38
N GLN A 202 -24.50 16.50 -26.34
CA GLN A 202 -24.83 17.88 -26.72
C GLN A 202 -26.22 17.94 -27.39
N LEU A 203 -26.54 17.00 -28.27
CA LEU A 203 -27.82 16.91 -28.95
C LEU A 203 -28.96 16.58 -27.97
N ILE A 204 -28.75 15.64 -27.06
CA ILE A 204 -29.72 15.35 -25.99
C ILE A 204 -29.98 16.59 -25.14
N LYS A 205 -28.95 17.34 -24.76
CA LYS A 205 -29.10 18.59 -23.98
C LYS A 205 -29.89 19.67 -24.74
N LYS A 206 -29.86 19.65 -26.08
CA LYS A 206 -30.63 20.55 -26.94
C LYS A 206 -32.08 20.08 -27.18
N GLY A 207 -32.51 18.98 -26.58
CA GLY A 207 -33.88 18.47 -26.66
C GLY A 207 -34.13 17.51 -27.83
N HIS A 208 -33.10 17.07 -28.55
CA HIS A 208 -33.27 16.04 -29.59
C HIS A 208 -33.64 14.69 -28.95
N GLY A 209 -34.57 13.96 -29.58
CA GLY A 209 -34.89 12.59 -29.21
C GLY A 209 -33.70 11.64 -29.38
N ALA A 210 -33.64 10.55 -28.60
CA ALA A 210 -32.47 9.67 -28.56
C ALA A 210 -32.12 9.02 -29.91
N SER A 211 -33.11 8.63 -30.72
CA SER A 211 -32.90 8.07 -32.06
C SER A 211 -32.28 9.10 -33.01
N GLU A 212 -32.83 10.31 -33.03
CA GLU A 212 -32.34 11.40 -33.87
C GLU A 212 -30.94 11.88 -33.44
N ALA A 213 -30.70 11.97 -32.13
CA ALA A 213 -29.39 12.31 -31.59
C ALA A 213 -28.31 11.28 -31.99
N ARG A 214 -28.65 9.99 -32.05
CA ARG A 214 -27.74 8.92 -32.52
C ARG A 214 -27.43 9.07 -34.01
N ARG A 215 -28.45 9.33 -34.84
CA ARG A 215 -28.29 9.52 -36.29
C ARG A 215 -27.35 10.70 -36.58
N LEU A 216 -27.65 11.87 -36.02
CA LEU A 216 -26.86 13.10 -36.20
C LEU A 216 -25.44 13.00 -35.64
N ALA A 217 -25.24 12.33 -34.51
CA ALA A 217 -23.91 12.09 -33.96
C ALA A 217 -23.11 11.08 -34.80
N GLY A 218 -23.79 10.07 -35.37
CA GLY A 218 -23.22 9.08 -36.29
C GLY A 218 -22.67 9.72 -37.58
N GLU A 219 -23.34 10.75 -38.12
CA GLU A 219 -22.84 11.55 -39.25
C GLU A 219 -21.48 12.22 -38.95
N ARG A 220 -21.16 12.42 -37.67
CA ARG A 220 -19.85 12.92 -37.19
C ARG A 220 -18.91 11.82 -36.70
N SER A 221 -19.09 10.60 -37.20
CA SER A 221 -18.24 9.44 -36.88
C SER A 221 -18.24 9.03 -35.39
N GLN A 222 -19.29 9.37 -34.63
CA GLN A 222 -19.48 8.81 -33.29
C GLN A 222 -20.11 7.42 -33.41
N GLU A 223 -19.44 6.40 -32.87
CA GLU A 223 -19.86 4.99 -32.98
C GLU A 223 -20.56 4.46 -31.73
N LEU A 224 -20.34 5.10 -30.57
CA LEU A 224 -20.80 4.61 -29.27
C LEU A 224 -21.88 5.49 -28.68
N PHE A 225 -22.91 4.85 -28.12
CA PHE A 225 -24.07 5.52 -27.54
C PHE A 225 -24.51 4.81 -26.25
N PRO A 226 -24.64 5.54 -25.14
CA PRO A 226 -25.10 4.94 -23.89
C PRO A 226 -26.57 4.50 -23.96
N THR A 227 -26.93 3.58 -23.08
CA THR A 227 -28.32 3.19 -22.82
C THR A 227 -28.70 3.35 -21.36
N GLY A 228 -29.89 3.93 -21.14
CA GLY A 228 -30.57 3.86 -19.85
C GLY A 228 -30.09 4.86 -18.80
N LYS A 229 -30.50 4.60 -17.54
CA LYS A 229 -30.10 5.35 -16.35
C LYS A 229 -28.85 4.74 -15.72
N VAL A 230 -28.19 5.45 -14.79
CA VAL A 230 -26.98 4.97 -14.07
C VAL A 230 -27.13 3.55 -13.52
N ARG A 231 -28.23 3.28 -12.79
CA ARG A 231 -28.53 1.96 -12.21
C ARG A 231 -28.68 0.87 -13.29
N GLU A 232 -29.29 1.23 -14.42
CA GLU A 232 -29.52 0.30 -15.52
C GLU A 232 -28.22 -0.03 -16.23
N SER A 233 -27.39 0.97 -16.51
CA SER A 233 -26.05 0.77 -17.09
C SER A 233 -25.19 -0.15 -16.21
N LEU A 234 -25.19 0.10 -14.89
CA LEU A 234 -24.49 -0.77 -13.92
C LEU A 234 -25.00 -2.21 -13.97
N ARG A 235 -26.32 -2.42 -14.02
CA ARG A 235 -26.93 -3.75 -14.11
C ARG A 235 -26.60 -4.46 -15.42
N ILE A 236 -26.67 -3.74 -16.55
CA ILE A 236 -26.32 -4.27 -17.88
C ILE A 236 -24.87 -4.74 -17.87
N SER A 237 -23.93 -3.87 -17.48
CA SER A 237 -22.51 -4.19 -17.44
C SER A 237 -22.22 -5.37 -16.49
N ALA A 238 -22.81 -5.39 -15.30
CA ALA A 238 -22.63 -6.48 -14.33
C ALA A 238 -23.19 -7.83 -14.82
N SER A 239 -24.19 -7.82 -15.70
CA SER A 239 -24.75 -9.04 -16.29
C SER A 239 -23.89 -9.66 -17.40
N ILE A 240 -22.88 -8.94 -17.90
CA ILE A 240 -22.01 -9.38 -18.99
C ILE A 240 -20.76 -10.00 -18.37
N TRP A 241 -20.53 -11.29 -18.62
CA TRP A 241 -19.42 -12.02 -18.02
C TRP A 241 -18.04 -11.44 -18.42
N LYS A 242 -17.94 -10.86 -19.62
CA LYS A 242 -16.72 -10.24 -20.15
C LYS A 242 -16.24 -9.08 -19.27
N THR A 243 -17.17 -8.33 -18.64
CA THR A 243 -16.84 -7.30 -17.64
C THR A 243 -15.99 -7.87 -16.50
N TRP A 244 -16.37 -9.03 -15.96
CA TRP A 244 -15.67 -9.65 -14.84
C TRP A 244 -14.33 -10.27 -15.23
N ALA A 245 -14.21 -10.78 -16.47
CA ALA A 245 -12.92 -11.20 -17.01
C ALA A 245 -11.96 -9.99 -17.10
N LEU A 246 -12.44 -8.84 -17.60
CA LEU A 246 -11.66 -7.60 -17.65
C LEU A 246 -11.32 -7.07 -16.25
N VAL A 247 -12.24 -7.17 -15.27
CA VAL A 247 -11.97 -6.86 -13.85
C VAL A 247 -10.82 -7.72 -13.33
N GLY A 248 -10.85 -9.05 -13.54
CA GLY A 248 -9.82 -9.97 -13.06
C GLY A 248 -8.45 -9.69 -13.69
N ILE A 249 -8.39 -9.44 -15.00
CA ILE A 249 -7.15 -9.07 -15.69
C ILE A 249 -6.64 -7.72 -15.15
N TYR A 250 -7.50 -6.72 -15.01
CA TYR A 250 -7.10 -5.39 -14.52
C TYR A 250 -6.71 -5.40 -13.03
N PHE A 251 -7.29 -6.30 -12.24
CA PHE A 251 -6.87 -6.57 -10.86
C PHE A 251 -5.43 -7.07 -10.80
N ALA A 252 -5.08 -8.03 -11.65
CA ALA A 252 -3.72 -8.56 -11.76
C ALA A 252 -2.71 -7.51 -12.24
N THR A 253 -3.12 -6.61 -13.15
CA THR A 253 -2.19 -5.67 -13.79
C THR A 253 -2.17 -4.28 -13.18
N PHE A 254 -3.29 -3.56 -13.11
CA PHE A 254 -3.31 -2.21 -12.52
C PHE A 254 -3.44 -2.26 -11.00
N GLY A 255 -4.25 -3.16 -10.46
CA GLY A 255 -4.24 -3.46 -9.02
C GLY A 255 -2.85 -3.94 -8.60
N GLY A 256 -2.27 -4.85 -9.38
CA GLY A 256 -0.88 -5.29 -9.27
C GLY A 256 0.15 -4.16 -9.33
N PHE A 257 -0.03 -3.21 -10.24
CA PHE A 257 0.81 -2.01 -10.35
C PHE A 257 0.79 -1.19 -9.07
N ILE A 258 -0.40 -0.90 -8.52
CA ILE A 258 -0.51 -0.16 -7.26
C ILE A 258 0.14 -0.97 -6.13
N ALA A 259 -0.10 -2.28 -6.08
CA ALA A 259 0.48 -3.16 -5.06
C ALA A 259 2.01 -3.15 -5.10
N LEU A 260 2.61 -3.25 -6.29
CA LEU A 260 4.06 -3.22 -6.46
C LEU A 260 4.66 -1.84 -6.17
N THR A 261 3.98 -0.74 -6.52
CA THR A 261 4.46 0.59 -6.10
C THR A 261 4.54 0.76 -4.58
N ALA A 262 3.71 0.04 -3.82
CA ALA A 262 3.79 0.01 -2.36
C ALA A 262 4.80 -1.03 -1.83
N TRP A 263 4.96 -2.16 -2.53
CA TRP A 263 5.79 -3.28 -2.10
C TRP A 263 7.28 -3.12 -2.43
N LEU A 264 7.60 -2.63 -3.64
CA LEU A 264 8.96 -2.54 -4.17
C LEU A 264 9.92 -1.75 -3.27
N PRO A 265 9.55 -0.61 -2.65
CA PRO A 265 10.45 0.08 -1.72
C PRO A 265 10.89 -0.83 -0.55
N THR A 266 9.99 -1.67 -0.06
CA THR A 266 10.29 -2.63 1.01
C THR A 266 11.11 -3.80 0.49
N TYR A 267 10.79 -4.34 -0.69
CA TYR A 267 11.60 -5.38 -1.34
C TYR A 267 13.06 -4.92 -1.50
N TRP A 268 13.29 -3.75 -2.09
CA TRP A 268 14.64 -3.24 -2.31
C TRP A 268 15.39 -3.00 -1.00
N LYS A 269 14.78 -2.37 0.00
CA LYS A 269 15.42 -2.11 1.29
C LYS A 269 15.66 -3.36 2.13
N SER A 270 14.66 -4.24 2.26
CA SER A 270 14.70 -5.36 3.21
C SER A 270 15.33 -6.62 2.63
N PHE A 271 15.20 -6.84 1.31
CA PHE A 271 15.79 -8.01 0.67
C PHE A 271 17.19 -7.72 0.09
N HIS A 272 17.33 -6.62 -0.67
CA HIS A 272 18.59 -6.20 -1.30
C HIS A 272 19.42 -5.23 -0.45
N GLU A 273 18.94 -4.81 0.72
CA GLU A 273 19.68 -3.97 1.68
C GLU A 273 20.18 -2.64 1.09
N VAL A 274 19.48 -2.11 0.08
CA VAL A 274 19.84 -0.81 -0.52
C VAL A 274 19.28 0.38 0.25
N SER A 275 19.86 1.56 0.01
CA SER A 275 19.40 2.81 0.60
C SER A 275 17.93 3.13 0.24
N ALA A 276 17.26 3.91 1.10
CA ALA A 276 15.89 4.37 0.83
C ALA A 276 15.78 5.18 -0.47
N VAL A 277 16.83 5.92 -0.83
CA VAL A 277 16.90 6.70 -2.08
C VAL A 277 16.93 5.77 -3.28
N THR A 278 17.80 4.76 -3.27
CA THR A 278 17.91 3.78 -4.35
C THR A 278 16.61 2.99 -4.51
N ALA A 279 16.00 2.55 -3.41
CA ALA A 279 14.71 1.85 -3.44
C ALA A 279 13.58 2.71 -4.03
N GLY A 280 13.56 4.00 -3.71
CA GLY A 280 12.63 4.97 -4.29
C GLY A 280 12.85 5.16 -5.80
N MET A 281 14.10 5.28 -6.24
CA MET A 281 14.45 5.42 -7.66
C MET A 281 14.03 4.20 -8.49
N LEU A 282 14.29 2.98 -8.01
CA LEU A 282 13.88 1.74 -8.71
C LEU A 282 12.36 1.61 -8.78
N THR A 283 11.65 1.90 -7.69
CA THR A 283 10.18 1.92 -7.67
C THR A 283 9.62 2.97 -8.65
N ALA A 284 10.28 4.12 -8.77
CA ALA A 284 9.89 5.16 -9.72
C ALA A 284 10.18 4.73 -11.17
N LEU A 285 11.31 4.05 -11.44
CA LEU A 285 11.62 3.46 -12.73
C LEU A 285 10.51 2.50 -13.17
N TYR A 286 10.11 1.58 -12.30
CA TYR A 286 8.97 0.69 -12.52
C TYR A 286 7.69 1.45 -12.88
N SER A 287 7.33 2.44 -12.05
CA SER A 287 6.08 3.18 -12.18
C SER A 287 5.99 4.00 -13.47
N ILE A 288 7.07 4.72 -13.79
CA ILE A 288 7.19 5.55 -14.99
C ILE A 288 7.20 4.65 -16.23
N LEU A 289 8.00 3.57 -16.22
CA LEU A 289 8.10 2.66 -17.35
C LEU A 289 6.74 2.02 -17.66
N ALA A 290 6.03 1.49 -16.66
CA ALA A 290 4.70 0.92 -16.89
C ALA A 290 3.71 1.95 -17.47
N SER A 291 3.82 3.21 -17.07
CA SER A 291 2.98 4.31 -17.58
C SER A 291 3.31 4.69 -19.02
N VAL A 292 4.60 4.74 -19.39
CA VAL A 292 5.05 4.96 -20.78
C VAL A 292 4.62 3.79 -21.67
N MET A 293 4.83 2.56 -21.19
CA MET A 293 4.46 1.35 -21.92
C MET A 293 2.96 1.20 -22.11
N ARG A 294 2.15 1.82 -21.25
CA ARG A 294 0.70 1.93 -21.44
C ARG A 294 0.33 2.74 -22.69
N VAL A 295 1.05 3.82 -22.98
CA VAL A 295 0.83 4.60 -24.21
C VAL A 295 1.13 3.75 -25.45
N ALA A 296 2.28 3.08 -25.46
CA ALA A 296 2.68 2.18 -26.53
C ALA A 296 1.68 1.02 -26.69
N GLY A 297 1.26 0.41 -25.58
CA GLY A 297 0.32 -0.69 -25.54
C GLY A 297 -1.03 -0.37 -26.18
N GLY A 298 -1.50 0.87 -26.06
CA GLY A 298 -2.71 1.33 -26.75
C GLY A 298 -2.61 1.24 -28.27
N THR A 299 -1.47 1.66 -28.82
CA THR A 299 -1.20 1.61 -30.27
C THR A 299 -1.03 0.17 -30.75
N ILE A 300 -0.34 -0.66 -29.95
CA ILE A 300 -0.19 -2.10 -30.22
C ILE A 300 -1.55 -2.78 -30.24
N ALA A 301 -2.40 -2.49 -29.26
CA ALA A 301 -3.74 -3.03 -29.15
C ALA A 301 -4.60 -2.63 -30.36
N ASP A 302 -4.49 -1.39 -30.85
CA ASP A 302 -5.14 -0.94 -32.09
C ASP A 302 -4.78 -1.77 -33.32
N ARG A 303 -3.52 -2.22 -33.43
CA ARG A 303 -3.03 -3.01 -34.58
C ARG A 303 -3.28 -4.52 -34.44
N LEU A 304 -3.04 -5.08 -33.26
CA LEU A 304 -3.07 -6.54 -33.04
C LEU A 304 -4.41 -7.08 -32.52
N GLY A 305 -5.30 -6.19 -32.05
CA GLY A 305 -6.50 -6.57 -31.29
C GLY A 305 -6.24 -6.63 -29.78
N GLY A 306 -7.25 -6.31 -28.97
CA GLY A 306 -7.07 -6.14 -27.53
C GLY A 306 -6.72 -7.45 -26.81
N GLU A 307 -7.39 -8.54 -27.17
CA GLU A 307 -7.23 -9.86 -26.55
C GLU A 307 -5.84 -10.43 -26.79
N ARG A 308 -5.37 -10.36 -28.05
CA ARG A 308 -4.02 -10.81 -28.42
C ARG A 308 -2.95 -9.97 -27.75
N THR A 309 -3.14 -8.65 -27.67
CA THR A 309 -2.22 -7.79 -26.93
C THR A 309 -2.16 -8.18 -25.46
N ILE A 310 -3.31 -8.41 -24.79
CA ILE A 310 -3.35 -8.87 -23.39
C ILE A 310 -2.59 -10.20 -23.23
N MET A 311 -2.83 -11.20 -24.07
CA MET A 311 -2.15 -12.51 -23.96
C MET A 311 -0.63 -12.37 -24.07
N LEU A 312 -0.14 -11.62 -25.06
CA LEU A 312 1.28 -11.39 -25.27
C LEU A 312 1.90 -10.61 -24.09
N SER A 313 1.26 -9.52 -23.66
CA SER A 313 1.80 -8.68 -22.59
C SER A 313 1.72 -9.34 -21.21
N LEU A 314 0.71 -10.17 -20.95
CA LEU A 314 0.67 -10.99 -19.73
C LEU A 314 1.72 -12.11 -19.75
N THR A 315 2.09 -12.62 -20.92
CA THR A 315 3.23 -13.55 -21.04
C THR A 315 4.54 -12.85 -20.69
N VAL A 316 4.73 -11.61 -21.16
CA VAL A 316 5.88 -10.78 -20.76
C VAL A 316 5.87 -10.53 -19.24
N MET A 317 4.71 -10.16 -18.68
CA MET A 317 4.55 -9.99 -17.23
C MET A 317 4.87 -11.28 -16.46
N LEU A 318 4.42 -12.45 -16.94
CA LEU A 318 4.68 -13.75 -16.34
C LEU A 318 6.18 -14.04 -16.31
N VAL A 319 6.91 -13.79 -17.40
CA VAL A 319 8.38 -13.95 -17.44
C VAL A 319 9.03 -13.05 -16.38
N GLY A 320 8.66 -11.77 -16.32
CA GLY A 320 9.18 -10.85 -15.30
C GLY A 320 8.88 -11.33 -13.88
N ALA A 321 7.66 -11.80 -13.62
CA ALA A 321 7.25 -12.33 -12.31
C ALA A 321 8.00 -13.60 -11.93
N VAL A 322 8.21 -14.54 -12.86
CA VAL A 322 9.00 -15.76 -12.63
C VAL A 322 10.45 -15.41 -12.32
N LEU A 323 11.04 -14.48 -13.07
CA LEU A 323 12.41 -14.02 -12.80
C LEU A 323 12.50 -13.37 -11.40
N MET A 324 11.58 -12.46 -11.05
CA MET A 324 11.53 -11.87 -9.71
C MET A 324 11.33 -12.91 -8.60
N ALA A 325 10.58 -13.99 -8.88
CA ALA A 325 10.30 -15.06 -7.93
C ALA A 325 11.41 -16.11 -7.81
N THR A 326 12.46 -16.04 -8.63
CA THR A 326 13.54 -17.04 -8.65
C THR A 326 14.93 -16.42 -8.46
N THR A 327 15.10 -15.14 -8.79
CA THR A 327 16.39 -14.46 -8.67
C THR A 327 16.55 -13.75 -7.32
N GLY A 328 17.69 -14.01 -6.65
CA GLY A 328 18.19 -13.18 -5.55
C GLY A 328 19.26 -12.18 -5.97
N ASN A 329 19.63 -12.15 -7.25
CA ASN A 329 20.67 -11.25 -7.75
C ASN A 329 20.09 -9.87 -8.07
N PHE A 330 20.73 -8.83 -7.54
CA PHE A 330 20.31 -7.43 -7.68
C PHE A 330 20.07 -6.98 -9.13
N ASN A 331 21.04 -7.21 -10.03
CA ASN A 331 20.94 -6.76 -11.43
C ASN A 331 19.83 -7.50 -12.20
N LEU A 332 19.68 -8.80 -11.94
CA LEU A 332 18.62 -9.60 -12.54
C LEU A 332 17.23 -9.19 -12.01
N SER A 333 17.12 -8.81 -10.73
CA SER A 333 15.87 -8.26 -10.17
C SER A 333 15.46 -6.97 -10.87
N ILE A 334 16.42 -6.07 -11.19
CA ILE A 334 16.12 -4.84 -11.93
C ILE A 334 15.62 -5.16 -13.34
N ALA A 335 16.30 -6.08 -14.06
CA ALA A 335 15.86 -6.50 -15.39
C ALA A 335 14.47 -7.15 -15.35
N ALA A 336 14.19 -7.96 -14.33
CA ALA A 336 12.91 -8.62 -14.14
C ALA A 336 11.78 -7.61 -13.82
N GLU A 337 12.05 -6.60 -12.99
CA GLU A 337 11.14 -5.48 -12.70
C GLU A 337 10.77 -4.71 -13.97
N ILE A 338 11.74 -4.43 -14.84
CA ILE A 338 11.53 -3.76 -16.14
C ILE A 338 10.60 -4.58 -17.04
N ILE A 339 10.87 -5.89 -17.18
CA ILE A 339 10.04 -6.80 -17.98
C ILE A 339 8.60 -6.84 -17.43
N LEU A 340 8.47 -6.95 -16.10
CA LEU A 340 7.19 -6.97 -15.41
C LEU A 340 6.41 -5.65 -15.64
N ALA A 341 7.08 -4.49 -15.53
CA ALA A 341 6.50 -3.17 -15.80
C ALA A 341 5.97 -3.04 -17.23
N MET A 342 6.74 -3.50 -18.22
CA MET A 342 6.34 -3.48 -19.63
C MET A 342 5.06 -4.29 -19.87
N GLY A 343 5.02 -5.53 -19.35
CA GLY A 343 3.87 -6.41 -19.47
C GLY A 343 2.61 -5.82 -18.83
N MET A 344 2.73 -5.26 -17.63
CA MET A 344 1.60 -4.61 -16.93
C MET A 344 1.11 -3.36 -17.67
N GLY A 345 2.03 -2.48 -18.10
CA GLY A 345 1.71 -1.26 -18.82
C GLY A 345 0.92 -1.52 -20.10
N ILE A 346 1.40 -2.45 -20.93
CA ILE A 346 0.73 -2.80 -22.19
C ILE A 346 -0.65 -3.42 -21.94
N THR A 347 -0.73 -4.37 -20.99
CA THR A 347 -2.00 -5.04 -20.64
C THR A 347 -3.05 -4.02 -20.19
N ASN A 348 -2.63 -3.06 -19.37
CA ASN A 348 -3.49 -2.02 -18.83
C ASN A 348 -4.15 -1.16 -19.93
N ALA A 349 -3.45 -0.91 -21.04
CA ALA A 349 -4.01 -0.20 -22.19
C ALA A 349 -4.99 -1.08 -22.97
N ALA A 350 -4.61 -2.34 -23.21
CA ALA A 350 -5.41 -3.29 -23.98
C ALA A 350 -6.73 -3.64 -23.30
N VAL A 351 -6.76 -3.77 -21.97
CA VAL A 351 -8.01 -3.94 -21.20
C VAL A 351 -9.00 -2.81 -21.49
N PHE A 352 -8.54 -1.56 -21.44
CA PHE A 352 -9.42 -0.42 -21.67
C PHE A 352 -9.79 -0.19 -23.13
N LYS A 353 -9.02 -0.74 -24.07
CA LYS A 353 -9.48 -0.91 -25.45
C LYS A 353 -10.68 -1.86 -25.52
N LEU A 354 -10.66 -2.98 -24.79
CA LEU A 354 -11.74 -3.98 -24.84
C LEU A 354 -13.02 -3.52 -24.15
N VAL A 355 -12.95 -2.70 -23.10
CA VAL A 355 -14.13 -2.19 -22.36
C VAL A 355 -15.25 -1.68 -23.29
N PRO A 356 -15.01 -0.69 -24.19
CA PRO A 356 -16.03 -0.20 -25.11
C PRO A 356 -16.39 -1.18 -26.23
N GLN A 357 -15.53 -2.15 -26.56
CA GLN A 357 -15.79 -3.17 -27.59
C GLN A 357 -16.73 -4.26 -27.07
N GLU A 358 -16.55 -4.67 -25.82
CA GLU A 358 -17.31 -5.76 -25.21
C GLU A 358 -18.65 -5.30 -24.62
N VAL A 359 -18.73 -4.04 -24.18
CA VAL A 359 -19.95 -3.47 -23.60
C VAL A 359 -20.22 -2.06 -24.17
N PRO A 360 -20.47 -1.92 -25.48
CA PRO A 360 -20.63 -0.62 -26.14
C PRO A 360 -21.83 0.20 -25.63
N GLN A 361 -22.85 -0.47 -25.09
CA GLN A 361 -24.06 0.14 -24.56
C GLN A 361 -23.93 0.73 -23.14
N ALA A 362 -22.91 0.29 -22.39
CA ALA A 362 -22.72 0.63 -20.97
C ALA A 362 -21.22 0.84 -20.66
N VAL A 363 -20.55 1.68 -21.47
CA VAL A 363 -19.11 1.94 -21.37
C VAL A 363 -18.74 2.53 -20.02
N GLY A 364 -19.51 3.53 -19.54
CA GLY A 364 -19.35 4.15 -18.23
C GLY A 364 -19.41 3.15 -17.09
N ALA A 365 -20.48 2.37 -17.02
CA ALA A 365 -20.59 1.33 -15.99
C ALA A 365 -19.44 0.31 -16.05
N THR A 366 -19.08 -0.14 -17.25
CA THR A 366 -18.02 -1.16 -17.43
C THR A 366 -16.65 -0.62 -17.05
N ALA A 367 -16.31 0.61 -17.45
CA ALA A 367 -15.08 1.28 -17.02
C ALA A 367 -15.07 1.55 -15.51
N GLY A 368 -16.24 1.78 -14.91
CA GLY A 368 -16.43 1.89 -13.46
C GLY A 368 -16.11 0.57 -12.73
N TRP A 369 -16.71 -0.54 -13.16
CA TRP A 369 -16.44 -1.87 -12.57
C TRP A 369 -14.98 -2.29 -12.75
N VAL A 370 -14.47 -2.27 -13.99
CA VAL A 370 -13.10 -2.67 -14.31
C VAL A 370 -12.09 -1.78 -13.59
N GLY A 371 -12.27 -0.45 -13.65
CA GLY A 371 -11.34 0.49 -13.02
C GLY A 371 -11.44 0.53 -11.49
N GLY A 372 -12.63 0.36 -10.92
CA GLY A 372 -12.86 0.39 -9.48
C GLY A 372 -12.41 -0.89 -8.79
N LEU A 373 -12.99 -2.03 -9.17
CA LEU A 373 -12.65 -3.33 -8.58
C LEU A 373 -11.26 -3.82 -9.02
N GLY A 374 -10.80 -3.48 -10.22
CA GLY A 374 -9.43 -3.81 -10.63
C GLY A 374 -8.38 -3.02 -9.81
N ALA A 375 -8.64 -1.76 -9.45
CA ALA A 375 -7.73 -1.02 -8.58
C ALA A 375 -7.64 -1.58 -7.14
N PHE A 376 -8.65 -2.33 -6.70
CA PHE A 376 -8.68 -2.96 -5.38
C PHE A 376 -7.51 -3.95 -5.16
N GLY A 377 -6.90 -4.47 -6.22
CA GLY A 377 -5.69 -5.29 -6.11
C GLY A 377 -4.53 -4.58 -5.40
N GLY A 378 -4.46 -3.26 -5.48
CA GLY A 378 -3.46 -2.47 -4.75
C GLY A 378 -3.57 -2.58 -3.23
N PHE A 379 -4.78 -2.82 -2.73
CA PHE A 379 -5.05 -3.07 -1.32
C PHE A 379 -4.89 -4.55 -0.95
N ALA A 380 -5.37 -5.46 -1.81
CA ALA A 380 -5.45 -6.89 -1.50
C ALA A 380 -4.14 -7.67 -1.69
N ILE A 381 -3.31 -7.31 -2.68
CA ILE A 381 -2.12 -8.10 -3.05
C ILE A 381 -0.97 -7.97 -2.02
N PRO A 382 -0.60 -6.78 -1.52
CA PRO A 382 0.53 -6.66 -0.60
C PRO A 382 0.40 -7.49 0.68
N PRO A 383 -0.77 -7.55 1.36
CA PRO A 383 -0.95 -8.46 2.50
C PRO A 383 -0.72 -9.93 2.15
N VAL A 384 -1.17 -10.39 0.98
CA VAL A 384 -0.93 -11.77 0.52
C VAL A 384 0.57 -12.01 0.30
N MET A 385 1.29 -11.04 -0.27
CA MET A 385 2.75 -11.12 -0.41
C MET A 385 3.46 -11.12 0.97
N SER A 386 2.96 -10.34 1.94
CA SER A 386 3.48 -10.33 3.32
C SER A 386 3.40 -11.70 3.99
N LEU A 387 2.38 -12.51 3.71
CA LEU A 387 2.27 -13.85 4.28
C LEU A 387 3.47 -14.74 3.92
N PHE A 388 4.04 -14.58 2.72
CA PHE A 388 5.28 -15.29 2.33
C PHE A 388 6.46 -14.83 3.17
N VAL A 389 6.59 -13.53 3.46
CA VAL A 389 7.66 -12.98 4.32
C VAL A 389 7.51 -13.47 5.75
N SER A 390 6.29 -13.49 6.30
CA SER A 390 6.02 -14.01 7.64
C SER A 390 6.34 -15.49 7.78
N GLY A 391 6.09 -16.30 6.74
CA GLY A 391 6.35 -17.75 6.77
C GLY A 391 7.78 -18.17 6.41
N LEU A 392 8.43 -17.47 5.49
CA LEU A 392 9.73 -17.86 4.89
C LEU A 392 10.89 -16.91 5.23
N GLY A 393 10.64 -15.88 6.04
CA GLY A 393 11.62 -14.85 6.37
C GLY A 393 12.13 -14.11 5.13
N LYS A 394 13.45 -13.90 5.02
CA LYS A 394 14.07 -13.16 3.91
C LYS A 394 13.76 -13.77 2.53
N LYS A 395 13.64 -15.11 2.41
CA LYS A 395 13.25 -15.76 1.15
C LYS A 395 11.80 -15.48 0.74
N GLY A 396 10.96 -15.04 1.67
CA GLY A 396 9.58 -14.67 1.41
C GLY A 396 9.43 -13.44 0.50
N TYR A 397 10.41 -12.52 0.49
CA TYR A 397 10.38 -11.34 -0.39
C TYR A 397 10.43 -11.70 -1.88
N ILE A 398 11.26 -12.70 -2.24
CA ILE A 398 11.30 -13.27 -3.59
C ILE A 398 10.04 -14.09 -3.83
N SER A 399 9.70 -14.99 -2.89
CA SER A 399 8.58 -15.93 -3.05
C SER A 399 7.22 -15.22 -3.19
N GLY A 400 7.08 -14.01 -2.64
CA GLY A 400 5.88 -13.18 -2.80
C GLY A 400 5.53 -12.88 -4.26
N PHE A 401 6.51 -12.87 -5.18
CA PHE A 401 6.24 -12.69 -6.62
C PHE A 401 5.54 -13.89 -7.28
N LEU A 402 5.46 -15.05 -6.62
CA LEU A 402 4.63 -16.17 -7.07
C LEU A 402 3.14 -15.79 -7.16
N VAL A 403 2.69 -14.80 -6.37
CA VAL A 403 1.35 -14.23 -6.51
C VAL A 403 1.14 -13.67 -7.92
N PHE A 404 2.12 -12.95 -8.46
CA PHE A 404 2.06 -12.40 -9.81
C PHE A 404 2.20 -13.47 -10.91
N VAL A 405 2.93 -14.55 -10.65
CA VAL A 405 2.97 -15.72 -11.54
C VAL A 405 1.57 -16.33 -11.67
N ALA A 406 0.90 -16.59 -10.55
CA ALA A 406 -0.46 -17.13 -10.54
C ALA A 406 -1.47 -16.18 -11.20
N LEU A 407 -1.44 -14.89 -10.85
CA LEU A 407 -2.32 -13.88 -11.42
C LEU A 407 -2.11 -13.70 -12.93
N ALA A 408 -0.86 -13.73 -13.41
CA ALA A 408 -0.58 -13.67 -14.84
C ALA A 408 -1.10 -14.91 -15.58
N ALA A 409 -0.89 -16.11 -15.04
CA ALA A 409 -1.41 -17.35 -15.64
C ALA A 409 -2.94 -17.35 -15.74
N ILE A 410 -3.64 -16.93 -14.67
CA ILE A 410 -5.10 -16.77 -14.68
C ILE A 410 -5.52 -15.71 -15.71
N GLY A 411 -4.82 -14.58 -15.77
CA GLY A 411 -5.10 -13.52 -16.74
C GLY A 411 -4.93 -13.98 -18.19
N ILE A 412 -3.90 -14.78 -18.50
CA ILE A 412 -3.67 -15.35 -19.84
C ILE A 412 -4.82 -16.28 -20.20
N LEU A 413 -5.24 -17.15 -19.27
CA LEU A 413 -6.40 -18.02 -19.48
C LEU A 413 -7.67 -17.21 -19.77
N LEU A 414 -7.97 -16.18 -18.97
CA LEU A 414 -9.13 -15.30 -19.19
C LEU A 414 -9.06 -14.61 -20.55
N ALA A 415 -7.90 -14.10 -20.95
CA ALA A 415 -7.69 -13.45 -22.24
C ALA A 415 -7.88 -14.43 -23.42
N TRP A 416 -7.42 -15.68 -23.26
CA TRP A 416 -7.65 -16.74 -24.24
C TRP A 416 -9.14 -17.10 -24.36
N ILE A 417 -9.87 -17.16 -23.24
CA ILE A 417 -11.33 -17.39 -23.24
C ILE A 417 -12.04 -16.25 -23.98
N LEU A 418 -11.65 -14.99 -23.72
CA LEU A 418 -12.18 -13.81 -24.42
C LEU A 418 -11.94 -13.88 -25.93
N GLU A 419 -10.71 -14.17 -26.36
CA GLU A 419 -10.40 -14.31 -27.79
C GLU A 419 -11.23 -15.43 -28.43
N ARG A 420 -11.35 -16.60 -27.80
CA ARG A 420 -12.17 -17.70 -28.33
C ARG A 420 -13.65 -17.35 -28.42
N ALA A 421 -14.18 -16.62 -27.45
CA ALA A 421 -15.56 -16.14 -27.49
C ALA A 421 -15.77 -15.19 -28.68
N ARG A 422 -14.84 -14.26 -28.90
CA ARG A 422 -14.90 -13.32 -30.03
C ARG A 422 -14.81 -14.02 -31.38
N GLN A 423 -13.91 -14.98 -31.55
CA GLN A 423 -13.80 -15.74 -32.81
C GLN A 423 -15.11 -16.49 -33.13
N LYS A 424 -15.78 -17.05 -32.10
CA LYS A 424 -17.10 -17.67 -32.27
C LYS A 424 -18.17 -16.66 -32.66
N GLU A 425 -18.18 -15.47 -32.06
CA GLU A 425 -19.12 -14.39 -32.41
C GLU A 425 -18.93 -13.92 -33.86
N ILE A 426 -17.67 -13.73 -34.30
CA ILE A 426 -17.34 -13.35 -35.69
C ILE A 426 -17.78 -14.44 -36.67
N ALA A 427 -17.49 -15.71 -36.38
CA ALA A 427 -17.91 -16.84 -37.20
C ALA A 427 -19.45 -16.97 -37.25
N ALA A 428 -20.15 -16.70 -36.15
CA ALA A 428 -21.61 -16.71 -36.14
C ALA A 428 -22.19 -15.59 -37.01
N VAL A 429 -21.59 -14.39 -37.02
CA VAL A 429 -22.03 -13.26 -37.86
C VAL A 429 -21.74 -13.50 -39.34
N SER A 430 -20.59 -14.10 -39.70
CA SER A 430 -20.29 -14.42 -41.11
C SER A 430 -21.26 -15.46 -41.68
N VAL A 431 -21.70 -16.42 -40.87
CA VAL A 431 -22.76 -17.38 -41.24
C VAL A 431 -24.14 -16.70 -41.29
N ARG A 432 -24.42 -15.74 -40.39
CA ARG A 432 -25.71 -15.01 -40.34
C ARG A 432 -25.97 -14.11 -41.54
N ASN A 433 -24.93 -13.63 -42.21
CA ASN A 433 -25.04 -12.87 -43.46
C ASN A 433 -25.47 -13.73 -44.67
N LEU A 434 -25.51 -15.07 -44.54
CA LEU A 434 -25.99 -16.01 -45.56
C LEU A 434 -27.44 -16.48 -45.35
N SER A 435 -28.06 -16.21 -44.20
CA SER A 435 -29.45 -16.63 -43.93
C SER A 435 -30.24 -15.54 -43.22
N PHE A 436 -30.79 -14.62 -44.02
CA PHE A 436 -31.82 -13.68 -43.59
C PHE A 436 -33.16 -14.42 -43.51
N ARG A 437 -33.41 -15.18 -42.42
CA ARG A 437 -34.74 -15.45 -41.86
C ARG A 437 -34.64 -16.36 -40.63
N GLU A 438 -35.35 -15.91 -39.59
CA GLU A 438 -35.80 -16.64 -38.39
C GLU A 438 -34.99 -16.58 -37.07
N ARG A 439 -35.59 -15.79 -36.17
CA ARG A 439 -35.84 -15.98 -34.72
C ARG A 439 -34.69 -16.06 -33.68
N LYS A 440 -34.68 -14.97 -32.89
CA LYS A 440 -34.88 -14.85 -31.42
C LYS A 440 -34.56 -16.05 -30.49
N ALA A 441 -33.73 -15.70 -29.50
CA ALA A 441 -33.59 -16.24 -28.15
C ALA A 441 -32.92 -17.61 -28.00
N GLU A 442 -31.65 -17.58 -27.59
CA GLU A 442 -31.14 -18.54 -26.61
C GLU A 442 -30.25 -17.84 -25.59
N ARG A 443 -30.58 -18.11 -24.33
CA ARG A 443 -30.07 -17.48 -23.12
C ARG A 443 -29.38 -18.59 -22.33
N GLY A 444 -28.20 -18.27 -21.79
CA GLY A 444 -27.61 -19.02 -20.68
C GLY A 444 -26.32 -19.77 -21.04
N SER A 445 -25.20 -19.07 -21.09
CA SER A 445 -23.89 -19.73 -21.15
C SER A 445 -23.40 -20.05 -19.73
N SER A 446 -23.24 -21.35 -19.46
CA SER A 446 -22.73 -21.95 -18.23
C SER A 446 -21.34 -21.44 -17.79
N GLY A 447 -20.61 -20.75 -18.69
CA GLY A 447 -19.32 -20.14 -18.38
C GLY A 447 -19.39 -19.01 -17.35
N GLY A 448 -20.52 -18.29 -17.28
CA GLY A 448 -20.72 -17.23 -16.27
C GLY A 448 -20.75 -17.78 -14.85
N ARG A 449 -21.39 -18.94 -14.64
CA ARG A 449 -21.43 -19.59 -13.32
C ARG A 449 -20.05 -20.06 -12.87
N ILE A 450 -19.26 -20.65 -13.76
CA ILE A 450 -17.92 -21.14 -13.41
C ILE A 450 -17.00 -19.99 -13.03
N VAL A 451 -16.96 -18.91 -13.82
CA VAL A 451 -16.11 -17.74 -13.54
C VAL A 451 -16.57 -16.98 -12.28
N THR A 452 -17.89 -16.79 -12.09
CA THR A 452 -18.43 -16.19 -10.86
C THR A 452 -18.11 -17.07 -9.65
N ILE A 453 -18.25 -18.39 -9.74
CA ILE A 453 -17.88 -19.30 -8.66
C ILE A 453 -16.38 -19.20 -8.38
N THR A 454 -15.50 -19.26 -9.38
CA THR A 454 -14.04 -19.13 -9.16
C THR A 454 -13.66 -17.81 -8.51
N ILE A 455 -14.26 -16.68 -8.92
CA ILE A 455 -13.98 -15.36 -8.33
C ILE A 455 -14.57 -15.24 -6.93
N SER A 456 -15.82 -15.66 -6.70
CA SER A 456 -16.43 -15.67 -5.36
C SER A 456 -15.67 -16.58 -4.41
N THR A 457 -15.17 -17.73 -4.89
CA THR A 457 -14.34 -18.64 -4.12
C THR A 457 -12.96 -18.03 -3.87
N GLY A 458 -12.37 -17.30 -4.83
CA GLY A 458 -11.12 -16.56 -4.65
C GLY A 458 -11.23 -15.37 -3.70
N LEU A 459 -12.34 -14.64 -3.72
CA LEU A 459 -12.67 -13.57 -2.77
C LEU A 459 -12.92 -14.12 -1.37
N LEU A 460 -13.71 -15.20 -1.27
CA LEU A 460 -13.95 -15.89 -0.02
C LEU A 460 -12.66 -16.49 0.53
N PHE A 461 -11.82 -17.10 -0.32
CA PHE A 461 -10.50 -17.59 0.04
C PHE A 461 -9.60 -16.44 0.49
N SER A 462 -9.62 -15.29 -0.17
CA SER A 462 -8.89 -14.10 0.28
C SER A 462 -9.35 -13.64 1.67
N VAL A 463 -10.66 -13.59 1.91
CA VAL A 463 -11.23 -13.26 3.23
C VAL A 463 -10.85 -14.31 4.30
N ILE A 464 -10.90 -15.59 3.95
CA ILE A 464 -10.53 -16.71 4.84
C ILE A 464 -9.02 -16.76 5.11
N VAL A 465 -8.18 -16.43 4.13
CA VAL A 465 -6.71 -16.33 4.28
C VAL A 465 -6.31 -15.08 5.07
N LEU A 466 -7.08 -13.99 4.95
CA LEU A 466 -6.89 -12.79 5.74
C LEU A 466 -7.41 -12.94 7.19
N MET A 467 -8.39 -13.83 7.45
CA MET A 467 -8.96 -14.05 8.79
C MET A 467 -7.92 -14.44 9.86
N PRO A 468 -6.98 -15.38 9.61
CA PRO A 468 -5.88 -15.68 10.54
C PRO A 468 -5.00 -14.46 10.82
N GLY A 469 -4.81 -13.57 9.84
CA GLY A 469 -4.10 -12.30 10.01
C GLY A 469 -4.83 -11.30 10.90
N VAL A 470 -6.17 -11.35 10.92
CA VAL A 470 -7.01 -10.59 11.86
C VAL A 470 -6.89 -11.18 13.28
N GLY A 471 -6.72 -12.50 13.42
CA GLY A 471 -6.46 -13.15 14.71
C GLY A 471 -5.05 -12.90 15.27
N ALA A 472 -4.07 -12.65 14.39
CA ALA A 472 -2.72 -12.20 14.76
C ALA A 472 -2.65 -10.69 15.10
N TYR A 473 -3.73 -9.95 14.85
CA TYR A 473 -3.84 -8.53 15.13
C TYR A 473 -4.06 -8.31 16.63
N ARG A 474 -2.98 -7.97 17.34
CA ARG A 474 -3.04 -7.69 18.78
C ARG A 474 -3.49 -6.25 19.01
N LEU A 475 -4.61 -6.07 19.70
CA LEU A 475 -5.14 -4.76 20.10
C LEU A 475 -4.09 -3.96 20.93
N PRO A 476 -4.06 -2.62 20.85
CA PRO A 476 -3.17 -1.79 21.66
C PRO A 476 -3.36 -2.08 23.16
N GLY A 477 -2.26 -2.33 23.88
CA GLY A 477 -2.28 -2.55 25.34
C GLY A 477 -2.32 -4.01 25.80
N ASN A 478 -2.17 -4.99 24.90
CA ASN A 478 -1.92 -6.38 25.28
C ASN A 478 -0.81 -7.00 24.42
N GLN A 479 0.44 -6.77 24.81
CA GLN A 479 1.62 -7.33 24.14
C GLN A 479 2.10 -8.64 24.78
N LYS A 480 1.21 -9.40 25.46
CA LYS A 480 1.58 -10.71 26.02
C LYS A 480 2.21 -11.60 24.94
N GLY A 481 3.39 -12.15 25.25
CA GLY A 481 4.19 -12.95 24.33
C GLY A 481 4.89 -12.16 23.22
N TYR A 482 5.06 -10.85 23.36
CA TYR A 482 5.97 -10.07 22.50
C TYR A 482 7.42 -10.32 22.92
N GLU A 483 8.23 -10.81 21.98
CA GLU A 483 9.61 -11.24 22.20
C GLU A 483 10.48 -10.83 20.99
N PRO A 484 10.83 -9.53 20.85
CA PRO A 484 11.60 -9.05 19.71
C PRO A 484 13.07 -9.46 19.81
N ASN A 485 13.69 -9.76 18.66
CA ASN A 485 15.14 -9.92 18.56
C ASN A 485 15.84 -8.62 18.98
N GLN A 486 16.93 -8.74 19.73
CA GLN A 486 17.71 -7.59 20.18
C GLN A 486 18.91 -7.37 19.28
N PRO A 487 19.44 -6.12 19.18
CA PRO A 487 20.67 -5.84 18.45
C PRO A 487 21.86 -6.66 18.97
N ILE A 488 21.89 -6.91 20.28
CA ILE A 488 22.84 -7.77 20.98
C ILE A 488 22.02 -8.74 21.84
N ASP A 489 22.15 -10.04 21.59
CA ASP A 489 21.42 -11.05 22.36
C ASP A 489 22.02 -11.14 23.78
N PHE A 490 21.17 -10.89 24.78
CA PHE A 490 21.57 -10.88 26.20
C PHE A 490 20.68 -11.82 27.01
N SER A 491 21.30 -12.87 27.56
CA SER A 491 20.61 -13.89 28.36
C SER A 491 20.41 -13.43 29.80
N HIS A 492 19.16 -13.13 30.16
CA HIS A 492 18.80 -12.86 31.56
C HIS A 492 18.85 -14.14 32.40
N ARG A 493 18.61 -15.31 31.78
CA ARG A 493 18.78 -16.63 32.41
C ARG A 493 20.19 -16.84 32.93
N LEU A 494 21.20 -16.49 32.14
CA LEU A 494 22.60 -16.59 32.56
C LEU A 494 22.92 -15.58 33.67
N HIS A 495 22.58 -14.30 33.48
CA HIS A 495 23.04 -13.24 34.37
C HIS A 495 22.22 -13.14 35.67
N ALA A 496 20.90 -13.04 35.58
CA ALA A 496 20.02 -12.93 36.75
C ALA A 496 19.68 -14.31 37.35
N GLY A 497 19.61 -15.35 36.53
CA GLY A 497 19.30 -16.73 36.97
C GLY A 497 20.52 -17.48 37.48
N GLU A 498 21.44 -17.87 36.62
CA GLU A 498 22.57 -18.72 37.01
C GLU A 498 23.63 -17.97 37.84
N MET A 499 23.97 -16.74 37.43
CA MET A 499 24.96 -15.91 38.11
C MET A 499 24.39 -15.10 39.29
N GLN A 500 23.06 -15.13 39.48
CA GLN A 500 22.37 -14.45 40.58
C GLN A 500 22.68 -12.94 40.66
N ILE A 501 22.94 -12.29 39.52
CA ILE A 501 23.17 -10.84 39.47
C ILE A 501 21.84 -10.11 39.73
N PRO A 502 21.76 -9.24 40.74
CA PRO A 502 20.51 -8.53 41.05
C PRO A 502 20.03 -7.67 39.88
N CYS A 503 18.72 -7.65 39.62
CA CYS A 503 18.13 -6.85 38.53
C CYS A 503 18.51 -5.36 38.62
N LEU A 504 18.58 -4.82 39.84
CA LEU A 504 18.90 -3.41 40.13
C LEU A 504 20.36 -3.03 39.84
N TYR A 505 21.26 -4.01 39.67
CA TYR A 505 22.61 -3.73 39.19
C TYR A 505 22.60 -3.16 37.76
N CYS A 506 21.72 -3.69 36.91
CA CYS A 506 21.54 -3.24 35.53
C CYS A 506 20.45 -2.17 35.40
N HIS A 507 19.37 -2.29 36.19
CA HIS A 507 18.21 -1.40 36.17
C HIS A 507 18.19 -0.45 37.36
N SER A 508 19.32 0.19 37.66
CA SER A 508 19.51 1.02 38.86
C SER A 508 18.59 2.23 38.95
N SER A 509 18.06 2.70 37.82
CA SER A 509 17.10 3.81 37.82
C SER A 509 15.72 3.40 38.35
N ALA A 510 15.42 2.11 38.45
CA ALA A 510 14.12 1.63 38.92
C ALA A 510 13.79 2.07 40.35
N GLU A 511 14.79 2.26 41.21
CA GLU A 511 14.60 2.67 42.62
C GLU A 511 14.37 4.18 42.78
N THR A 512 14.80 4.99 41.81
CA THR A 512 14.89 6.45 41.96
C THR A 512 14.07 7.21 40.92
N SER A 513 13.69 6.56 39.83
CA SER A 513 13.09 7.19 38.66
C SER A 513 11.80 6.47 38.23
N ARG A 514 11.06 7.15 37.36
CA ARG A 514 9.90 6.57 36.69
C ARG A 514 10.27 5.44 35.71
N TYR A 515 11.53 5.41 35.29
CA TYR A 515 12.04 4.41 34.35
C TYR A 515 13.04 3.50 35.04
N ALA A 516 12.91 2.18 34.81
CA ALA A 516 13.94 1.22 35.18
C ALA A 516 15.30 1.51 34.51
N GLY A 517 15.28 2.15 33.33
CA GLY A 517 16.46 2.44 32.52
C GLY A 517 17.05 1.18 31.89
N ILE A 518 17.98 1.36 30.96
CA ILE A 518 18.83 0.30 30.42
C ILE A 518 20.26 0.64 30.86
N PRO A 519 21.06 -0.33 31.33
CA PRO A 519 22.42 -0.03 31.76
C PRO A 519 23.23 0.56 30.60
N THR A 520 24.15 1.46 30.93
CA THR A 520 25.15 1.89 29.96
C THR A 520 26.00 0.69 29.56
N ALA A 521 26.56 0.71 28.34
CA ALA A 521 27.49 -0.33 27.90
C ALA A 521 28.72 -0.45 28.84
N GLY A 522 29.07 0.61 29.58
CA GLY A 522 30.10 0.57 30.62
C GLY A 522 29.79 -0.40 31.76
N THR A 523 28.53 -0.56 32.15
CA THR A 523 28.10 -1.54 33.17
C THR A 523 28.47 -2.96 32.73
N CYS A 524 28.22 -3.29 31.46
CA CYS A 524 28.59 -4.59 30.89
C CYS A 524 30.12 -4.79 30.88
N MET A 525 30.87 -3.73 30.58
CA MET A 525 32.33 -3.78 30.49
C MET A 525 33.04 -3.93 31.84
N ASN A 526 32.37 -3.76 32.97
CA ASN A 526 32.95 -4.05 34.30
C ASN A 526 33.42 -5.50 34.40
N CYS A 527 32.67 -6.43 33.81
CA CYS A 527 33.00 -7.85 33.75
C CYS A 527 33.53 -8.26 32.37
N HIS A 528 32.93 -7.76 31.27
CA HIS A 528 33.25 -8.21 29.93
C HIS A 528 34.59 -7.71 29.37
N LYS A 529 35.35 -6.91 30.14
CA LYS A 529 36.78 -6.73 29.87
C LYS A 529 37.61 -7.97 30.19
N PHE A 530 37.12 -8.84 31.08
CA PHE A 530 37.77 -10.07 31.53
C PHE A 530 37.02 -11.34 31.08
N VAL A 531 35.68 -11.31 31.10
CA VAL A 531 34.83 -12.45 30.71
C VAL A 531 34.39 -12.28 29.24
N THR A 532 35.04 -12.99 28.33
CA THR A 532 34.90 -12.76 26.88
C THR A 532 34.15 -13.85 26.12
N ALA A 533 33.99 -15.04 26.70
CA ALA A 533 33.26 -16.16 26.12
C ALA A 533 32.81 -17.14 27.20
N ALA A 534 31.96 -18.11 26.83
CA ALA A 534 31.61 -19.21 27.72
C ALA A 534 32.85 -20.03 28.08
N LEU A 535 32.91 -20.53 29.32
CA LEU A 535 34.08 -21.23 29.86
C LEU A 535 34.52 -22.42 28.99
N GLY A 536 33.58 -23.14 28.37
CA GLY A 536 33.89 -24.23 27.45
C GLY A 536 34.66 -23.79 26.21
N ALA A 537 34.34 -22.61 25.65
CA ALA A 537 35.05 -22.06 24.49
C ALA A 537 36.46 -21.59 24.84
N VAL A 538 36.66 -21.06 26.04
CA VAL A 538 37.99 -20.67 26.54
C VAL A 538 38.86 -21.91 26.77
N ARG A 539 38.33 -22.94 27.45
CA ARG A 539 39.06 -24.20 27.69
C ARG A 539 39.44 -24.92 26.39
N ALA A 540 38.56 -24.92 25.40
CA ALA A 540 38.84 -25.51 24.10
C ALA A 540 40.02 -24.81 23.39
N GLU A 541 40.14 -23.49 23.53
CA GLU A 541 41.27 -22.74 23.01
C GLU A 541 42.55 -23.00 23.81
N ASP A 542 42.48 -23.12 25.14
CA ASP A 542 43.62 -23.49 25.97
C ASP A 542 44.18 -24.87 25.58
N GLU A 543 43.31 -25.85 25.38
CA GLU A 543 43.69 -27.20 24.92
C GLU A 543 44.29 -27.19 23.51
N LEU A 544 43.75 -26.39 22.60
CA LEU A 544 44.27 -26.25 21.23
C LEU A 544 45.64 -25.56 21.23
N ALA A 545 45.78 -24.48 21.99
CA ALA A 545 47.03 -23.74 22.13
C ALA A 545 48.15 -24.60 22.71
N ALA A 546 47.83 -25.44 23.71
CA ALA A 546 48.76 -26.43 24.26
C ALA A 546 49.20 -27.47 23.22
N LYS A 547 48.28 -27.96 22.36
CA LYS A 547 48.62 -28.88 21.26
C LYS A 547 49.49 -28.23 20.19
N GLU A 548 49.28 -26.93 19.95
CA GLU A 548 49.99 -26.14 18.94
C GLU A 548 51.27 -25.48 19.49
N ASN A 549 51.60 -25.69 20.77
CA ASN A 549 52.73 -25.09 21.48
C ASN A 549 52.82 -23.56 21.30
N ARG A 550 51.68 -22.88 21.46
CA ARG A 550 51.54 -21.43 21.40
C ARG A 550 50.79 -20.91 22.61
N ASP A 551 50.86 -19.60 22.85
CA ASP A 551 50.02 -18.97 23.86
C ASP A 551 48.52 -19.01 23.44
N PRO A 552 47.59 -19.23 24.40
CA PRO A 552 46.16 -19.16 24.15
C PRO A 552 45.72 -17.79 23.62
N ARG A 553 44.89 -17.77 22.58
CA ARG A 553 44.33 -16.53 22.06
C ARG A 553 43.09 -16.15 22.84
N ARG A 554 42.80 -14.85 22.89
CA ARG A 554 41.57 -14.34 23.47
C ARG A 554 40.37 -14.78 22.63
N VAL A 555 39.47 -15.56 23.22
CA VAL A 555 38.20 -15.95 22.58
C VAL A 555 37.12 -14.95 22.95
N VAL A 556 36.52 -14.31 21.95
CA VAL A 556 35.39 -13.37 22.14
C VAL A 556 34.14 -13.93 21.48
N SER A 557 33.04 -14.05 22.25
CA SER A 557 31.75 -14.51 21.73
C SER A 557 31.16 -13.53 20.71
N LEU A 558 30.35 -14.04 19.79
CA LEU A 558 29.74 -13.24 18.71
C LEU A 558 28.95 -12.04 19.24
N GLU A 559 28.19 -12.22 20.32
CA GLU A 559 27.41 -11.13 20.92
C GLU A 559 28.30 -10.08 21.60
N LEU A 560 29.41 -10.50 22.23
CA LEU A 560 30.37 -9.55 22.80
C LEU A 560 31.15 -8.77 21.74
N LYS A 561 31.39 -9.34 20.55
CA LYS A 561 31.96 -8.57 19.43
C LYS A 561 31.04 -7.41 19.02
N LYS A 562 29.72 -7.62 19.01
CA LYS A 562 28.75 -6.55 18.73
C LYS A 562 28.79 -5.46 19.79
N LEU A 563 28.94 -5.83 21.07
CA LEU A 563 29.11 -4.87 22.18
C LEU A 563 30.39 -4.06 22.05
N TYR A 564 31.52 -4.70 21.77
CA TYR A 564 32.80 -4.03 21.60
C TYR A 564 32.76 -3.08 20.40
N GLN A 565 32.18 -3.51 19.28
CA GLN A 565 31.99 -2.67 18.11
C GLN A 565 31.12 -1.45 18.43
N ALA A 566 30.03 -1.60 19.19
CA ALA A 566 29.20 -0.47 19.59
C ALA A 566 29.98 0.58 20.41
N LEU A 567 30.97 0.11 21.19
CA LEU A 567 31.89 0.95 21.97
C LEU A 567 33.12 1.45 21.18
N GLY A 568 33.28 1.09 19.91
CA GLY A 568 34.47 1.39 19.12
C GLY A 568 35.74 0.65 19.60
N LEU A 569 35.57 -0.54 20.18
CA LEU A 569 36.67 -1.40 20.66
C LEU A 569 36.91 -2.57 19.70
N ASP A 570 38.18 -2.95 19.53
CA ASP A 570 38.56 -4.20 18.87
C ASP A 570 38.47 -5.41 19.85
N GLU A 571 38.74 -6.62 19.35
CA GLU A 571 38.69 -7.85 20.16
C GLU A 571 39.73 -7.88 21.30
N ASN A 572 40.77 -7.04 21.23
CA ASN A 572 41.81 -6.89 22.23
C ASN A 572 41.54 -5.70 23.19
N LEU A 573 40.38 -5.05 23.07
CA LEU A 573 39.98 -3.85 23.82
C LEU A 573 40.79 -2.58 23.50
N ASN A 574 41.48 -2.54 22.36
CA ASN A 574 42.07 -1.30 21.88
C ASN A 574 40.98 -0.40 21.30
N ARG A 575 41.07 0.90 21.55
CA ARG A 575 40.13 1.89 21.01
C ARG A 575 40.47 2.23 19.57
N GLY A 576 39.47 2.17 18.70
CA GLY A 576 39.51 2.70 17.34
C GLY A 576 39.27 4.22 17.29
N SER A 577 38.84 4.74 16.14
CA SER A 577 38.52 6.16 16.01
C SER A 577 37.19 6.49 16.70
N ALA A 578 37.01 7.74 17.13
CA ALA A 578 35.75 8.18 17.75
C ALA A 578 34.52 8.04 16.83
N ALA A 579 34.73 7.96 15.51
CA ALA A 579 33.68 7.73 14.51
C ALA A 579 33.16 6.29 14.48
N ASP A 580 33.87 5.34 15.12
CA ASP A 580 33.53 3.92 15.11
C ASP A 580 32.53 3.53 16.22
N SER A 581 32.35 4.39 17.23
CA SER A 581 31.38 4.18 18.32
C SER A 581 29.97 4.57 17.89
N ARG A 582 28.99 3.69 18.15
CA ARG A 582 27.57 3.92 17.81
C ARG A 582 26.65 3.53 18.98
N PRO A 583 25.60 4.31 19.29
CA PRO A 583 24.61 3.93 20.31
C PRO A 583 23.96 2.57 20.00
N ILE A 584 23.71 1.78 21.04
CA ILE A 584 22.96 0.52 20.91
C ILE A 584 21.47 0.84 20.89
N GLU A 585 20.81 0.64 19.74
CA GLU A 585 19.39 0.91 19.55
C GLU A 585 18.52 -0.27 20.03
N TRP A 586 18.35 -0.40 21.35
CA TRP A 586 17.57 -1.47 21.95
C TRP A 586 16.09 -1.45 21.51
N THR A 587 15.55 -2.64 21.22
CA THR A 587 14.12 -2.78 20.93
C THR A 587 13.35 -3.02 22.23
N LYS A 588 12.53 -2.06 22.64
CA LYS A 588 11.81 -2.10 23.91
C LYS A 588 10.85 -3.30 23.95
N VAL A 589 10.94 -4.13 24.99
CA VAL A 589 10.07 -5.31 25.19
C VAL A 589 8.81 -4.97 25.99
N HIS A 590 8.99 -4.36 27.17
CA HIS A 590 7.87 -3.92 28.01
C HIS A 590 7.62 -2.45 27.74
N ASN A 591 6.44 -2.12 27.22
CA ASN A 591 6.05 -0.73 26.99
C ASN A 591 4.62 -0.50 27.49
N VAL A 592 4.48 0.44 28.42
CA VAL A 592 3.19 1.07 28.72
C VAL A 592 2.96 2.23 27.75
N PRO A 593 1.72 2.56 27.38
CA PRO A 593 1.44 3.71 26.53
C PRO A 593 2.03 5.01 27.11
N ASP A 594 2.51 5.92 26.26
CA ASP A 594 3.22 7.13 26.71
C ASP A 594 2.37 8.09 27.56
N PHE A 595 1.04 7.97 27.50
CA PHE A 595 0.10 8.74 28.32
C PHE A 595 -0.12 8.14 29.72
N VAL A 596 0.43 6.95 30.00
CA VAL A 596 0.36 6.33 31.32
C VAL A 596 1.54 6.82 32.16
N TYR A 597 1.23 7.47 33.28
CA TYR A 597 2.20 7.83 34.30
C TYR A 597 2.48 6.59 35.17
N PHE A 598 3.52 5.83 34.81
CA PHE A 598 4.02 4.73 35.64
C PHE A 598 5.35 5.12 36.27
N ASN A 599 5.42 5.11 37.61
CA ASN A 599 6.64 5.39 38.34
C ASN A 599 7.23 4.10 38.96
N HIS A 600 8.36 3.62 38.43
CA HIS A 600 9.03 2.42 38.94
C HIS A 600 9.42 2.56 40.43
N SER A 601 9.93 3.71 40.86
CA SER A 601 10.39 3.90 42.25
C SER A 601 9.27 3.73 43.27
N SER A 602 8.04 4.12 42.91
CA SER A 602 6.87 3.96 43.77
C SER A 602 6.50 2.50 44.04
N HIS A 603 6.94 1.57 43.19
CA HIS A 603 6.66 0.13 43.32
C HIS A 603 7.83 -0.61 43.94
N VAL A 604 9.06 -0.32 43.47
CA VAL A 604 10.27 -0.98 43.97
C VAL A 604 10.53 -0.63 45.45
N ASN A 605 10.31 0.64 45.85
CA ASN A 605 10.58 1.09 47.22
C ASN A 605 9.54 0.60 48.25
N VAL A 606 8.48 -0.09 47.82
CA VAL A 606 7.52 -0.78 48.68
C VAL A 606 7.62 -2.30 48.55
N ASP A 607 8.78 -2.78 48.10
CA ASP A 607 9.15 -4.19 48.03
C ASP A 607 8.28 -5.03 47.06
N VAL A 608 7.75 -4.41 45.98
CA VAL A 608 7.10 -5.17 44.89
C VAL A 608 8.17 -5.84 44.04
N ALA A 609 8.15 -7.18 43.99
CA ALA A 609 9.07 -7.96 43.17
C ALA A 609 8.95 -7.63 41.68
N CYS A 610 10.08 -7.53 40.97
CA CYS A 610 10.10 -7.24 39.53
C CYS A 610 9.32 -8.28 38.72
N GLN A 611 9.36 -9.55 39.17
CA GLN A 611 8.71 -10.69 38.54
C GLN A 611 7.18 -10.55 38.51
N THR A 612 6.59 -9.77 39.42
CA THR A 612 5.15 -9.50 39.44
C THR A 612 4.69 -8.86 38.12
N CYS A 613 5.51 -7.98 37.54
CA CYS A 613 5.21 -7.28 36.28
C CYS A 613 5.89 -7.92 35.06
N HIS A 614 7.11 -8.42 35.23
CA HIS A 614 7.94 -8.89 34.12
C HIS A 614 7.90 -10.41 33.91
N GLY A 615 7.26 -11.14 34.82
CA GLY A 615 7.33 -12.61 34.88
C GLY A 615 8.71 -13.10 35.34
N PRO A 616 9.01 -14.41 35.23
CA PRO A 616 10.25 -15.01 35.72
C PRO A 616 11.43 -14.71 34.79
N VAL A 617 11.86 -13.46 34.72
CA VAL A 617 12.91 -12.97 33.80
C VAL A 617 14.23 -13.69 34.01
N GLU A 618 14.53 -14.09 35.24
CA GLU A 618 15.70 -14.91 35.61
C GLU A 618 15.72 -16.31 34.95
N THR A 619 14.63 -16.73 34.30
CA THR A 619 14.58 -17.97 33.52
C THR A 619 14.65 -17.73 32.00
N MET A 620 14.65 -16.47 31.56
CA MET A 620 14.50 -16.10 30.15
C MET A 620 15.84 -15.90 29.45
N GLU A 621 16.09 -16.65 28.37
CA GLU A 621 17.23 -16.37 27.48
C GLU A 621 17.01 -15.10 26.65
N ARG A 622 15.77 -14.84 26.26
CA ARG A 622 15.34 -13.59 25.64
C ARG A 622 14.09 -13.11 26.36
N VAL A 623 14.08 -11.84 26.75
CA VAL A 623 12.96 -11.27 27.51
C VAL A 623 11.74 -11.21 26.62
N ARG A 624 10.61 -11.67 27.17
CA ARG A 624 9.28 -11.53 26.58
C ARG A 624 8.34 -10.84 27.56
N GLN A 625 7.33 -10.16 27.03
CA GLN A 625 6.29 -9.59 27.89
C GLN A 625 5.34 -10.68 28.39
N VAL A 626 5.33 -10.91 29.71
CA VAL A 626 4.47 -11.94 30.36
C VAL A 626 3.13 -11.34 30.80
N GLU A 627 3.17 -10.18 31.45
CA GLU A 627 1.95 -9.49 31.88
C GLU A 627 1.46 -8.45 30.88
N SER A 628 0.15 -8.18 30.90
CA SER A 628 -0.44 -7.25 29.93
C SER A 628 -0.03 -5.82 30.22
N LEU A 629 0.21 -5.50 31.51
CA LEU A 629 0.46 -4.13 32.00
C LEU A 629 -0.60 -3.14 31.50
N SER A 630 -1.81 -3.65 31.29
CA SER A 630 -2.98 -2.86 30.92
C SER A 630 -3.52 -2.14 32.15
N MET A 631 -4.28 -1.05 31.95
CA MET A 631 -4.84 -0.29 33.08
C MET A 631 -5.71 -1.17 33.99
N GLY A 632 -6.47 -2.11 33.41
CA GLY A 632 -7.23 -3.09 34.19
C GLY A 632 -6.36 -4.00 35.05
N TRP A 633 -5.18 -4.38 34.57
CA TRP A 633 -4.19 -5.14 35.35
C TRP A 633 -3.65 -4.29 36.50
N CYS A 634 -3.23 -3.03 36.23
CA CYS A 634 -2.71 -2.11 37.24
C CYS A 634 -3.73 -1.82 38.35
N VAL A 635 -4.98 -1.48 37.98
CA VAL A 635 -6.04 -1.15 38.95
C VAL A 635 -6.43 -2.37 39.78
N ASN A 636 -6.47 -3.57 39.20
CA ASN A 636 -6.76 -4.78 39.96
C ASN A 636 -5.63 -5.11 40.94
N CYS A 637 -4.38 -4.97 40.53
CA CYS A 637 -3.23 -5.10 41.43
C CYS A 637 -3.28 -4.08 42.59
N HIS A 638 -3.60 -2.81 42.30
CA HIS A 638 -3.74 -1.77 43.32
C HIS A 638 -4.93 -2.02 44.27
N ARG A 639 -6.05 -2.53 43.77
CA ARG A 639 -7.21 -2.93 44.60
C ARG A 639 -6.84 -4.07 45.54
N ASP A 640 -6.17 -5.09 45.02
CA ASP A 640 -5.69 -6.24 45.79
C ASP A 640 -4.72 -5.80 46.89
N ALA A 641 -3.72 -5.00 46.53
CA ALA A 641 -2.77 -4.40 47.47
C ALA A 641 -3.45 -3.54 48.56
N ASN A 642 -4.49 -2.78 48.21
CA ASN A 642 -5.26 -1.97 49.18
C ASN A 642 -6.11 -2.83 50.13
N THR A 643 -6.55 -4.01 49.70
CA THR A 643 -7.40 -4.90 50.51
C THR A 643 -6.57 -5.84 51.38
N ASN A 644 -5.53 -6.44 50.80
CA ASN A 644 -4.75 -7.49 51.42
C ASN A 644 -3.40 -7.01 52.00
N GLY A 645 -3.01 -5.77 51.70
CA GLY A 645 -1.67 -5.26 51.99
C GLY A 645 -0.61 -5.85 51.06
N LEU A 646 0.62 -5.31 51.15
CA LEU A 646 1.81 -5.84 50.49
C LEU A 646 2.82 -6.24 51.55
N ASN A 647 3.31 -7.48 51.50
CA ASN A 647 4.31 -8.01 52.44
C ASN A 647 3.95 -7.80 53.93
N GLY A 648 2.66 -7.98 54.28
CA GLY A 648 2.15 -7.81 55.64
C GLY A 648 2.00 -6.35 56.09
N ARG A 649 2.16 -5.38 55.18
CA ARG A 649 1.99 -3.94 55.45
C ARG A 649 0.75 -3.40 54.72
N ALA A 650 -0.03 -2.56 55.40
CA ALA A 650 -1.09 -1.81 54.74
C ALA A 650 -0.47 -0.78 53.79
N VAL A 651 -0.96 -0.74 52.56
CA VAL A 651 -0.53 0.23 51.54
C VAL A 651 -1.75 0.96 50.98
N LYS A 652 -1.52 2.17 50.46
CA LYS A 652 -2.55 2.96 49.78
C LYS A 652 -2.13 3.24 48.34
N ALA A 653 -2.32 2.26 47.48
CA ALA A 653 -2.09 2.37 46.05
C ALA A 653 -3.25 3.15 45.39
N SER A 654 -2.92 4.16 44.57
CA SER A 654 -3.94 4.98 43.91
C SER A 654 -4.71 4.17 42.87
N ILE A 655 -6.04 4.19 42.92
CA ILE A 655 -6.91 3.65 41.86
C ILE A 655 -7.57 4.78 41.04
N ASP A 656 -7.14 6.02 41.28
CA ASP A 656 -7.60 7.19 40.55
C ASP A 656 -6.91 7.25 39.18
N CYS A 657 -7.72 7.25 38.12
CA CYS A 657 -7.25 7.36 36.76
C CYS A 657 -6.37 8.61 36.54
N ALA A 658 -6.65 9.73 37.21
CA ALA A 658 -5.88 10.97 37.06
C ALA A 658 -4.47 10.87 37.69
N ALA A 659 -4.24 9.93 38.60
CA ALA A 659 -2.90 9.69 39.17
C ALA A 659 -2.02 8.84 38.25
N CYS A 660 -2.62 8.08 37.33
CA CYS A 660 -1.95 7.14 36.44
C CYS A 660 -1.96 7.58 34.97
N HIS A 661 -2.62 8.69 34.65
CA HIS A 661 -2.71 9.27 33.31
C HIS A 661 -2.29 10.75 33.35
N PHE A 662 -1.59 11.18 32.31
CA PHE A 662 -1.30 12.60 32.08
C PHE A 662 -2.51 13.35 31.52
#